data_AF-A0A3N9TNY5-F1
#
_entry.id   AF-A0A3N9TNY5-F1
#
_cell.length_a   1.000
_cell.length_b   1.000
_cell.length_c   1.000
_cell.angle_alpha   90.00
_cell.angle_beta   90.00
_cell.angle_gamma   90.00
#
_symmetry.space_group_name_H-M   'P 1'
#
loop_
_entity.id
_entity.type
_entity.pdbx_description
1 polymer ?
#
loop_
_entity_poly.entity_id
_entity_poly.type
_entity_poly.pdbx_seq_one_letter_code
_entity_poly.pdbx_strand_id
1 'polypeptide(L)'
;MIPVLYDKRETDFSKNGQGLLKDTISAVVDETLNGPCELELTYPIESRLYSKIGEESIFKVKTEDEQTNEKAQLFRAYNPVKQMFDSQIVVKAKHITNDLAGNFVESLSVENATPTVAFAKLFQNTSYTSKFSGYSDIATQNNVELKRKNALQCVAGTEGSFLDVWGGEIERDNFQIRLLKRRGRDNVARILYRKNLTGLEMDVNVESVITRIYPFAVKNNASGAEQEIILPEKYIDSDYINNYSFIRILEVDYSQDDTVTDVATLRTAAKKYFKETKNDEPTLNVKVEFEPLWQTKEYEKYANLERVVLGDTVTVYHPKLKINIIAKVVRTRFNVITERYESIELGDVKADFTDNFKKDIQSVIEQVPTQDWMTSELDRLGQDIQGANGGDILTAPTYRPSTMYFLDTGDINTAKNIMMMNRRGIAFYKDGIGSIPTTAWGIDSVFLADFIGAGTLRAINIEGVTIRGSAGYFDTLYSDYMPGLPAPQYREILRMGGGDGFSLKAKRDTSLYPAMQVRLNTNGDLGLAIEAINENTGAVNPDKVIRLSPFAGAEVPLVYSTAWLSLGCSSGGKVASIVYTSWDTPTLVYADHVAKSFTQMSSALIKQDIEKFTDSDMAKRYSAKEMINTVEVFNYRLRQDVESAFNEESTGDYVSFDKKIGFIAELLPPELRSDDMMAMDMQKTIMWLWQYARENEEEKKALEKRVTDLEEMVHALINKEGDA
;
A
#
# COMPACT_ATOMS: atom_id res chain seq x y z
N MET A 1 27.58 -11.23 2.27
CA MET A 1 28.66 -10.98 1.26
C MET A 1 28.77 -9.49 1.02
N ILE A 2 29.93 -8.98 0.59
CA ILE A 2 30.06 -7.59 0.13
C ILE A 2 30.01 -7.56 -1.41
N PRO A 3 29.04 -6.85 -2.04
CA PRO A 3 28.99 -6.69 -3.49
C PRO A 3 30.26 -6.07 -4.07
N VAL A 4 30.69 -6.52 -5.25
CA VAL A 4 31.87 -6.00 -5.95
C VAL A 4 31.45 -5.25 -7.20
N LEU A 5 31.94 -4.02 -7.37
CA LEU A 5 31.67 -3.15 -8.51
C LEU A 5 32.76 -3.30 -9.59
N TYR A 6 32.34 -3.42 -10.84
CA TYR A 6 33.20 -3.43 -12.02
C TYR A 6 32.79 -2.34 -13.01
N ASP A 7 33.74 -1.94 -13.85
CA ASP A 7 33.47 -1.04 -14.96
C ASP A 7 32.55 -1.71 -16.00
N LYS A 8 31.75 -0.90 -16.71
CA LYS A 8 30.81 -1.39 -17.72
C LYS A 8 31.48 -2.20 -18.85
N ARG A 9 32.77 -1.96 -19.13
CA ARG A 9 33.56 -2.65 -20.16
C ARG A 9 34.47 -3.75 -19.62
N GLU A 10 34.40 -4.06 -18.33
CA GLU A 10 35.25 -5.09 -17.73
C GLU A 10 35.04 -6.46 -18.41
N THR A 11 36.14 -7.18 -18.59
CA THR A 11 36.15 -8.54 -19.17
C THR A 11 36.83 -9.55 -18.25
N ASP A 12 37.59 -9.09 -17.25
CA ASP A 12 38.28 -9.92 -16.26
C ASP A 12 37.65 -9.76 -14.86
N PHE A 13 36.83 -10.74 -14.48
CA PHE A 13 36.13 -10.76 -13.19
C PHE A 13 36.87 -11.55 -12.10
N SER A 14 38.16 -11.83 -12.30
CA SER A 14 39.01 -12.51 -11.31
C SER A 14 39.56 -11.56 -10.23
N LYS A 15 39.56 -10.26 -10.50
CA LYS A 15 40.04 -9.19 -9.59
C LYS A 15 38.87 -8.50 -8.89
N ASN A 16 39.13 -7.60 -7.94
CA ASN A 16 38.09 -6.85 -7.22
C ASN A 16 37.55 -5.61 -7.98
N GLY A 17 37.78 -5.51 -9.28
CA GLY A 17 37.23 -4.45 -10.13
C GLY A 17 37.54 -3.03 -9.64
N GLN A 18 36.53 -2.16 -9.67
CA GLN A 18 36.56 -0.80 -9.14
C GLN A 18 36.57 -0.78 -7.60
N GLY A 19 36.10 -1.84 -6.95
CA GLY A 19 36.21 -2.06 -5.52
C GLY A 19 35.00 -2.74 -4.88
N LEU A 20 35.12 -3.00 -3.57
CA LEU A 20 34.06 -3.59 -2.75
C LEU A 20 33.12 -2.50 -2.22
N LEU A 21 31.81 -2.68 -2.42
CA LEU A 21 30.75 -1.78 -1.96
C LEU A 21 30.41 -2.06 -0.48
N LYS A 22 31.35 -1.75 0.42
CA LYS A 22 31.21 -2.02 1.87
C LYS A 22 30.02 -1.32 2.52
N ASP A 23 29.68 -0.15 2.03
CA ASP A 23 28.64 0.72 2.61
C ASP A 23 27.24 0.44 2.03
N THR A 24 27.05 -0.71 1.37
CA THR A 24 25.75 -1.07 0.79
C THR A 24 24.69 -1.18 1.89
N ILE A 25 23.56 -0.48 1.70
CA ILE A 25 22.44 -0.47 2.66
C ILE A 25 21.57 -1.71 2.47
N SER A 26 21.19 -2.00 1.23
CA SER A 26 20.42 -3.18 0.86
C SER A 26 20.87 -3.72 -0.49
N ALA A 27 20.83 -5.04 -0.67
CA ALA A 27 21.06 -5.69 -1.93
C ALA A 27 20.25 -6.98 -1.97
N VAL A 28 19.27 -7.03 -2.87
CA VAL A 28 18.33 -8.15 -2.99
C VAL A 28 18.33 -8.65 -4.43
N VAL A 29 18.60 -9.94 -4.61
CA VAL A 29 18.45 -10.63 -5.89
C VAL A 29 17.05 -11.25 -5.93
N ASP A 30 16.29 -10.93 -6.95
CA ASP A 30 14.98 -11.48 -7.23
C ASP A 30 15.09 -12.36 -8.48
N GLU A 31 14.98 -13.68 -8.30
CA GLU A 31 15.10 -14.65 -9.37
C GLU A 31 13.83 -15.49 -9.49
N THR A 32 13.24 -15.49 -10.69
CA THR A 32 12.10 -16.34 -11.06
C THR A 32 12.55 -17.45 -12.00
N LEU A 33 12.12 -18.69 -11.73
CA LEU A 33 12.37 -19.87 -12.54
C LEU A 33 11.86 -19.66 -13.96
N ASN A 34 12.70 -19.89 -14.97
CA ASN A 34 12.43 -19.59 -16.38
C ASN A 34 12.08 -18.12 -16.69
N GLY A 35 12.13 -17.24 -15.69
CA GLY A 35 11.73 -15.85 -15.76
C GLY A 35 12.90 -14.87 -15.60
N PRO A 36 12.62 -13.62 -15.20
CA PRO A 36 13.65 -12.61 -14.97
C PRO A 36 14.51 -12.91 -13.73
N CYS A 37 15.74 -12.42 -13.76
CA CYS A 37 16.69 -12.44 -12.64
C CYS A 37 17.29 -11.05 -12.51
N GLU A 38 16.91 -10.33 -11.45
CA GLU A 38 17.24 -8.92 -11.24
C GLU A 38 17.85 -8.70 -9.86
N LEU A 39 18.71 -7.69 -9.77
CA LEU A 39 19.32 -7.20 -8.55
C LEU A 39 18.81 -5.79 -8.29
N GLU A 40 18.30 -5.55 -7.08
CA GLU A 40 18.04 -4.22 -6.55
C GLU A 40 19.05 -3.91 -5.44
N LEU A 41 19.84 -2.85 -5.63
CA LEU A 41 20.92 -2.47 -4.73
C LEU A 41 20.78 -1.00 -4.32
N THR A 42 20.79 -0.74 -3.02
CA THR A 42 20.77 0.61 -2.44
C THR A 42 22.13 0.98 -1.85
N TYR A 43 22.70 2.09 -2.29
CA TYR A 43 24.02 2.55 -1.87
C TYR A 43 24.00 4.05 -1.47
N PRO A 44 24.70 4.49 -0.41
CA PRO A 44 24.71 5.89 0.01
C PRO A 44 25.51 6.78 -0.96
N ILE A 45 25.10 8.04 -1.13
CA ILE A 45 25.81 8.98 -2.02
C ILE A 45 27.14 9.49 -1.45
N GLU A 46 27.27 9.54 -0.13
CA GLU A 46 28.49 9.99 0.57
C GLU A 46 29.59 8.93 0.58
N SER A 47 29.28 7.72 0.15
CA SER A 47 30.20 6.59 0.17
C SER A 47 31.23 6.64 -0.97
N ARG A 48 32.45 6.16 -0.69
CA ARG A 48 33.64 6.30 -1.55
C ARG A 48 33.44 5.91 -3.02
N LEU A 49 32.65 4.86 -3.28
CA LEU A 49 32.48 4.30 -4.62
C LEU A 49 31.24 4.82 -5.34
N TYR A 50 30.44 5.72 -4.75
CA TYR A 50 29.22 6.26 -5.36
C TYR A 50 29.49 6.87 -6.74
N SER A 51 30.54 7.68 -6.88
CA SER A 51 30.94 8.32 -8.14
C SER A 51 31.31 7.34 -9.28
N LYS A 52 31.50 6.05 -8.96
CA LYS A 52 31.83 4.98 -9.91
C LYS A 52 30.61 4.15 -10.32
N ILE A 53 29.49 4.32 -9.64
CA ILE A 53 28.23 3.67 -9.98
C ILE A 53 27.56 4.50 -11.08
N GLY A 54 27.35 3.89 -12.24
CA GLY A 54 26.69 4.52 -13.38
C GLY A 54 25.83 3.53 -14.15
N GLU A 55 25.33 4.01 -15.30
CA GLU A 55 24.64 3.15 -16.26
C GLU A 55 25.57 2.03 -16.75
N GLU A 56 25.02 0.83 -16.91
CA GLU A 56 25.73 -0.36 -17.37
C GLU A 56 26.87 -0.86 -16.47
N SER A 57 27.08 -0.27 -15.29
CA SER A 57 28.00 -0.80 -14.27
C SER A 57 27.67 -2.26 -13.96
N ILE A 58 28.71 -3.07 -13.73
CA ILE A 58 28.56 -4.51 -13.47
C ILE A 58 28.77 -4.78 -11.98
N PHE A 59 27.86 -5.51 -11.37
CA PHE A 59 27.86 -5.90 -9.96
C PHE A 59 28.02 -7.41 -9.86
N LYS A 60 28.96 -7.86 -9.03
CA LYS A 60 29.15 -9.28 -8.72
C LYS A 60 28.63 -9.57 -7.32
N VAL A 61 27.62 -10.45 -7.24
CA VAL A 61 26.90 -10.78 -6.00
C VAL A 61 26.60 -12.28 -5.93
N LYS A 62 26.39 -12.81 -4.72
CA LYS A 62 25.82 -14.14 -4.51
C LYS A 62 24.32 -14.07 -4.80
N THR A 63 23.81 -15.10 -5.47
CA THR A 63 22.39 -15.26 -5.78
C THR A 63 21.75 -16.33 -4.91
N GLU A 64 22.56 -17.21 -4.32
CA GLU A 64 22.15 -18.33 -3.49
C GLU A 64 23.12 -18.49 -2.29
N ASP A 65 22.71 -19.32 -1.34
CA ASP A 65 23.46 -19.63 -0.12
C ASP A 65 24.65 -20.61 -0.42
N GLU A 66 25.79 -20.39 0.22
CA GLU A 66 27.18 -20.76 -0.12
C GLU A 66 27.64 -22.25 0.04
N GLN A 67 26.97 -23.27 -0.52
CA GLN A 67 27.56 -24.65 -0.59
C GLN A 67 27.47 -25.34 -1.94
N THR A 68 26.58 -24.91 -2.84
CA THR A 68 26.80 -25.24 -4.25
C THR A 68 28.06 -24.50 -4.68
N ASN A 69 28.90 -25.12 -5.52
CA ASN A 69 30.09 -24.49 -6.11
C ASN A 69 29.74 -23.33 -7.06
N GLU A 70 28.63 -22.64 -6.80
CA GLU A 70 28.06 -21.60 -7.60
C GLU A 70 28.77 -20.29 -7.31
N LYS A 71 29.42 -19.83 -8.37
CA LYS A 71 30.21 -18.62 -8.39
C LYS A 71 29.26 -17.44 -8.25
N ALA A 72 29.70 -16.41 -7.54
CA ALA A 72 28.99 -15.12 -7.56
C ALA A 72 28.65 -14.72 -9.00
N GLN A 73 27.42 -14.28 -9.21
CA GLN A 73 26.85 -13.97 -10.51
C GLN A 73 27.00 -12.48 -10.83
N LEU A 74 27.03 -12.17 -12.12
CA LEU A 74 27.22 -10.81 -12.65
C LEU A 74 25.87 -10.19 -13.05
N PHE A 75 25.65 -8.95 -12.65
CA PHE A 75 24.46 -8.17 -12.95
C PHE A 75 24.85 -6.81 -13.56
N ARG A 76 24.22 -6.41 -14.66
CA ARG A 76 24.46 -5.13 -15.34
C ARG A 76 23.34 -4.14 -15.03
N ALA A 77 23.70 -2.96 -14.53
CA ALA A 77 22.74 -1.88 -14.25
C ALA A 77 22.07 -1.37 -15.53
N TYR A 78 20.74 -1.24 -15.50
CA TYR A 78 19.96 -0.64 -16.59
C TYR A 78 19.18 0.60 -16.14
N ASN A 79 18.95 0.78 -14.84
CA ASN A 79 18.25 1.94 -14.31
C ASN A 79 18.80 2.35 -12.94
N PRO A 80 19.77 3.29 -12.89
CA PRO A 80 20.20 3.93 -11.66
C PRO A 80 19.28 5.12 -11.31
N VAL A 81 18.42 4.97 -10.30
CA VAL A 81 17.54 6.04 -9.82
C VAL A 81 18.20 6.77 -8.65
N LYS A 82 18.39 8.08 -8.80
CA LYS A 82 18.92 8.95 -7.73
C LYS A 82 17.75 9.51 -6.92
N GLN A 83 17.68 9.17 -5.64
CA GLN A 83 16.70 9.74 -4.71
C GLN A 83 17.37 10.89 -3.95
N MET A 84 17.06 12.14 -4.31
CA MET A 84 17.68 13.32 -3.70
C MET A 84 17.29 13.54 -2.24
N PHE A 85 16.13 13.04 -1.80
CA PHE A 85 15.63 13.25 -0.43
C PHE A 85 16.27 12.31 0.60
N ASP A 86 16.72 11.12 0.17
CA ASP A 86 17.21 10.08 1.07
C ASP A 86 18.75 9.92 1.04
N SER A 87 19.46 10.80 0.33
CA SER A 87 20.92 10.74 0.15
C SER A 87 21.44 9.35 -0.27
N GLN A 88 20.70 8.67 -1.13
CA GLN A 88 21.01 7.31 -1.61
C GLN A 88 20.71 7.13 -3.10
N ILE A 89 21.36 6.13 -3.70
CA ILE A 89 21.09 5.65 -5.06
C ILE A 89 20.49 4.25 -5.01
N VAL A 90 19.40 4.05 -5.75
CA VAL A 90 18.78 2.74 -5.96
C VAL A 90 19.13 2.28 -7.37
N VAL A 91 19.87 1.19 -7.48
CA VAL A 91 20.33 0.62 -8.74
C VAL A 91 19.51 -0.64 -9.03
N LYS A 92 18.84 -0.65 -10.20
CA LYS A 92 18.25 -1.86 -10.76
C LYS A 92 19.17 -2.43 -11.84
N ALA A 93 19.51 -3.70 -11.69
CA ALA A 93 20.42 -4.42 -12.57
C ALA A 93 19.83 -5.76 -13.00
N LYS A 94 20.08 -6.18 -14.23
CA LYS A 94 19.66 -7.48 -14.78
C LYS A 94 20.84 -8.44 -14.81
N HIS A 95 20.58 -9.74 -14.66
CA HIS A 95 21.64 -10.74 -14.84
C HIS A 95 22.34 -10.58 -16.19
N ILE A 96 23.67 -10.77 -16.24
CA ILE A 96 24.52 -10.48 -17.41
C ILE A 96 24.07 -11.19 -18.70
N THR A 97 23.37 -12.31 -18.58
CA THR A 97 22.73 -13.02 -19.71
C THR A 97 21.76 -12.14 -20.51
N ASN A 98 21.22 -11.08 -19.91
CA ASN A 98 20.36 -10.13 -20.63
C ASN A 98 21.10 -9.34 -21.71
N ASP A 99 22.44 -9.31 -21.71
CA ASP A 99 23.23 -8.74 -22.80
C ASP A 99 22.97 -9.48 -24.14
N LEU A 100 22.49 -10.73 -24.10
CA LEU A 100 22.06 -11.48 -25.30
C LEU A 100 20.82 -10.90 -25.98
N ALA A 101 19.98 -10.14 -25.24
CA ALA A 101 18.82 -9.49 -25.83
C ALA A 101 19.21 -8.42 -26.86
N GLY A 102 20.42 -7.87 -26.77
CA GLY A 102 21.00 -6.94 -27.75
C GLY A 102 21.61 -7.63 -28.98
N ASN A 103 21.76 -8.96 -28.99
CA ASN A 103 22.41 -9.68 -30.09
C ASN A 103 21.38 -10.26 -31.07
N PHE A 104 21.36 -9.73 -32.29
CA PHE A 104 20.41 -10.13 -33.31
C PHE A 104 20.81 -11.45 -34.00
N VAL A 105 19.82 -12.31 -34.25
CA VAL A 105 19.94 -13.56 -35.00
C VAL A 105 19.01 -13.49 -36.20
N GLU A 106 19.58 -13.44 -37.40
CA GLU A 106 18.81 -13.33 -38.64
C GLU A 106 17.98 -14.60 -38.91
N SER A 107 18.62 -15.76 -38.80
CA SER A 107 18.00 -17.06 -38.97
C SER A 107 18.74 -18.12 -38.17
N LEU A 108 17.99 -18.96 -37.46
CA LEU A 108 18.45 -20.17 -36.80
C LEU A 108 17.55 -21.30 -37.28
N SER A 109 18.16 -22.28 -37.94
CA SER A 109 17.49 -23.51 -38.35
C SER A 109 18.35 -24.67 -37.91
N VAL A 110 17.75 -25.57 -37.14
CA VAL A 110 18.37 -26.77 -36.61
C VAL A 110 17.38 -27.91 -36.73
N GLU A 111 17.79 -29.01 -37.34
CA GLU A 111 16.95 -30.20 -37.54
C GLU A 111 17.51 -31.38 -36.72
N ASN A 112 16.61 -32.12 -36.09
CA ASN A 112 16.86 -33.32 -35.31
C ASN A 112 18.08 -33.21 -34.37
N ALA A 113 18.12 -32.14 -33.58
CA ALA A 113 19.26 -31.83 -32.73
C ALA A 113 18.89 -31.73 -31.25
N THR A 114 19.90 -31.90 -30.40
CA THR A 114 19.77 -31.65 -28.96
C THR A 114 19.94 -30.16 -28.65
N PRO A 115 19.46 -29.66 -27.49
CA PRO A 115 19.60 -28.24 -27.15
C PRO A 115 21.06 -27.78 -27.11
N THR A 116 22.00 -28.66 -26.72
CA THR A 116 23.44 -28.35 -26.73
C THR A 116 23.95 -28.00 -28.13
N VAL A 117 23.52 -28.75 -29.16
CA VAL A 117 23.86 -28.45 -30.56
C VAL A 117 23.16 -27.16 -31.02
N ALA A 118 21.90 -26.97 -30.62
CA ALA A 118 21.14 -25.77 -30.94
C ALA A 118 21.77 -24.50 -30.33
N PHE A 119 22.24 -24.54 -29.08
CA PHE A 119 23.00 -23.46 -28.45
C PHE A 119 24.30 -23.13 -29.19
N ALA A 120 25.07 -24.16 -29.57
CA ALA A 120 26.30 -23.95 -30.34
C ALA A 120 25.99 -23.27 -31.68
N LYS A 121 24.91 -23.65 -32.35
CA LYS A 121 24.48 -23.03 -33.61
C LYS A 121 23.95 -21.61 -33.42
N LEU A 122 23.19 -21.37 -32.35
CA LEU A 122 22.68 -20.05 -31.98
C LEU A 122 23.82 -19.04 -31.83
N PHE A 123 24.84 -19.35 -31.04
CA PHE A 123 25.96 -18.45 -30.78
C PHE A 123 26.93 -18.30 -31.97
N GLN A 124 26.84 -19.17 -32.99
CA GLN A 124 27.53 -18.97 -34.28
C GLN A 124 26.77 -18.02 -35.21
N ASN A 125 25.44 -17.97 -35.10
CA ASN A 125 24.56 -17.19 -35.96
C ASN A 125 24.21 -15.80 -35.40
N THR A 126 24.85 -15.40 -34.30
CA THR A 126 24.70 -14.06 -33.73
C THR A 126 25.44 -13.00 -34.55
N SER A 127 24.86 -11.79 -34.66
CA SER A 127 25.41 -10.68 -35.46
C SER A 127 26.79 -10.20 -35.02
N TYR A 128 27.11 -10.31 -33.73
CA TYR A 128 28.47 -10.14 -33.21
C TYR A 128 28.88 -11.36 -32.38
N THR A 129 30.19 -11.66 -32.35
CA THR A 129 30.75 -12.81 -31.63
C THR A 129 30.23 -12.87 -30.20
N SER A 130 29.48 -13.93 -29.90
CA SER A 130 28.95 -14.15 -28.56
C SER A 130 30.08 -14.57 -27.61
N LYS A 131 30.10 -13.97 -26.41
CA LYS A 131 30.92 -14.43 -25.28
C LYS A 131 30.21 -15.52 -24.47
N PHE A 132 28.96 -15.82 -24.82
CA PHE A 132 28.13 -16.77 -24.11
C PHE A 132 28.29 -18.18 -24.66
N SER A 133 28.08 -19.16 -23.78
CA SER A 133 28.05 -20.58 -24.11
C SER A 133 26.76 -21.20 -23.59
N GLY A 134 26.36 -22.31 -24.20
CA GLY A 134 25.15 -23.03 -23.82
C GLY A 134 25.44 -24.49 -23.48
N TYR A 135 24.67 -25.05 -22.57
CA TYR A 135 24.73 -26.45 -22.19
C TYR A 135 23.33 -26.99 -21.88
N SER A 136 23.14 -28.29 -22.05
CA SER A 136 21.92 -28.98 -21.67
C SER A 136 22.19 -30.46 -21.38
N ASP A 137 21.42 -31.02 -20.47
CA ASP A 137 21.36 -32.46 -20.14
C ASP A 137 20.18 -33.17 -20.83
N ILE A 138 19.35 -32.44 -21.59
CA ILE A 138 18.21 -32.97 -22.34
C ILE A 138 18.73 -33.66 -23.61
N ALA A 139 18.41 -34.95 -23.74
CA ALA A 139 18.85 -35.78 -24.86
C ALA A 139 17.84 -35.84 -26.03
N THR A 140 16.62 -35.34 -25.84
CA THR A 140 15.57 -35.38 -26.85
C THR A 140 15.96 -34.53 -28.06
N GLN A 141 15.82 -35.09 -29.26
CA GLN A 141 16.07 -34.38 -30.50
C GLN A 141 14.79 -33.70 -30.98
N ASN A 142 14.91 -32.44 -31.41
CA ASN A 142 13.78 -31.70 -31.97
C ASN A 142 14.26 -30.72 -33.06
N ASN A 143 13.31 -30.12 -33.75
CA ASN A 143 13.55 -29.14 -34.80
C ASN A 143 13.27 -27.74 -34.27
N VAL A 144 14.10 -26.76 -34.66
CA VAL A 144 13.89 -25.34 -34.36
C VAL A 144 14.10 -24.53 -35.61
N GLU A 145 13.11 -23.71 -35.97
CA GLU A 145 13.23 -22.69 -37.01
C GLU A 145 12.79 -21.33 -36.44
N LEU A 146 13.74 -20.41 -36.31
CA LEU A 146 13.53 -19.07 -35.79
C LEU A 146 14.17 -18.04 -36.71
N LYS A 147 13.44 -16.98 -37.03
CA LYS A 147 13.90 -15.90 -37.92
C LYS A 147 13.71 -14.54 -37.25
N ARG A 148 14.72 -13.67 -37.39
CA ARG A 148 14.71 -12.26 -36.98
C ARG A 148 14.38 -12.08 -35.49
N LYS A 149 15.07 -12.81 -34.62
CA LYS A 149 14.91 -12.76 -33.16
C LYS A 149 16.22 -12.33 -32.50
N ASN A 150 16.16 -11.87 -31.26
CA ASN A 150 17.39 -11.73 -30.47
C ASN A 150 17.79 -13.08 -29.84
N ALA A 151 19.06 -13.23 -29.48
CA ALA A 151 19.59 -14.49 -29.00
C ALA A 151 18.89 -14.98 -27.72
N LEU A 152 18.44 -14.06 -26.85
CA LEU A 152 17.70 -14.44 -25.64
C LEU A 152 16.29 -14.95 -25.96
N GLN A 153 15.59 -14.32 -26.92
CA GLN A 153 14.28 -14.77 -27.41
C GLN A 153 14.33 -16.14 -28.06
N CYS A 154 15.44 -16.51 -28.69
CA CYS A 154 15.64 -17.86 -29.21
C CYS A 154 15.71 -18.90 -28.09
N VAL A 155 16.20 -18.52 -26.90
CA VAL A 155 16.28 -19.41 -25.74
C VAL A 155 14.94 -19.50 -25.01
N ALA A 156 14.27 -18.37 -24.76
CA ALA A 156 12.99 -18.32 -24.05
C ALA A 156 12.15 -17.09 -24.40
N GLY A 157 10.83 -17.18 -24.20
CA GLY A 157 9.90 -16.04 -24.30
C GLY A 157 9.30 -15.79 -25.69
N THR A 158 9.45 -16.73 -26.62
CA THR A 158 8.74 -16.73 -27.90
C THR A 158 8.38 -18.18 -28.28
N GLU A 159 7.28 -18.36 -28.99
CA GLU A 159 6.89 -19.64 -29.58
C GLU A 159 8.02 -20.18 -30.47
N GLY A 160 8.31 -21.48 -30.34
CA GLY A 160 9.43 -22.13 -31.03
C GLY A 160 10.81 -21.87 -30.42
N SER A 161 10.89 -21.18 -29.28
CA SER A 161 12.14 -21.02 -28.51
C SER A 161 12.61 -22.35 -27.91
N PHE A 162 13.87 -22.40 -27.46
CA PHE A 162 14.44 -23.65 -26.93
C PHE A 162 13.65 -24.18 -25.73
N LEU A 163 13.24 -23.30 -24.83
CA LEU A 163 12.42 -23.67 -23.67
C LEU A 163 11.03 -24.21 -24.09
N ASP A 164 10.44 -23.66 -25.14
CA ASP A 164 9.12 -24.09 -25.65
C ASP A 164 9.21 -25.47 -26.34
N VAL A 165 10.25 -25.67 -27.14
CA VAL A 165 10.43 -26.88 -27.97
C VAL A 165 10.93 -28.09 -27.18
N TRP A 166 11.85 -27.89 -26.23
CA TRP A 166 12.42 -28.98 -25.44
C TRP A 166 11.90 -29.03 -23.99
N GLY A 167 11.19 -27.99 -23.53
CA GLY A 167 10.83 -27.84 -22.13
C GLY A 167 12.04 -27.62 -21.24
N GLY A 168 11.88 -27.91 -19.95
CA GLY A 168 12.95 -27.87 -18.96
C GLY A 168 13.00 -26.58 -18.13
N GLU A 169 14.14 -26.36 -17.49
CA GLU A 169 14.40 -25.32 -16.51
C GLU A 169 15.72 -24.62 -16.82
N ILE A 170 15.67 -23.28 -16.91
CA ILE A 170 16.82 -22.45 -17.23
C ILE A 170 17.62 -22.16 -15.97
N GLU A 171 18.92 -22.44 -16.04
CA GLU A 171 19.92 -22.05 -15.07
C GLU A 171 20.88 -21.05 -15.71
N ARG A 172 21.20 -19.97 -14.99
CA ARG A 172 22.08 -18.89 -15.43
C ARG A 172 23.36 -18.94 -14.62
N ASP A 173 24.50 -19.05 -15.29
CA ASP A 173 25.82 -18.99 -14.67
C ASP A 173 26.72 -18.05 -15.47
N ASN A 174 26.66 -16.75 -15.14
CA ASN A 174 27.44 -15.69 -15.76
C ASN A 174 27.30 -15.71 -17.30
N PHE A 175 28.36 -16.12 -18.01
CA PHE A 175 28.39 -16.23 -19.47
C PHE A 175 27.99 -17.62 -19.98
N GLN A 176 27.42 -18.48 -19.13
CA GLN A 176 26.88 -19.77 -19.50
C GLN A 176 25.38 -19.82 -19.22
N ILE A 177 24.60 -20.30 -20.19
CA ILE A 177 23.17 -20.57 -20.04
C ILE A 177 22.97 -22.08 -20.14
N ARG A 178 22.24 -22.65 -19.19
CA ARG A 178 21.96 -24.07 -19.15
C ARG A 178 20.46 -24.30 -19.27
N LEU A 179 20.06 -25.21 -20.16
CA LEU A 179 18.70 -25.72 -20.24
C LEU A 179 18.69 -27.12 -19.63
N LEU A 180 18.27 -27.23 -18.39
CA LEU A 180 18.30 -28.48 -17.63
C LEU A 180 16.94 -29.16 -17.70
N LYS A 181 16.90 -30.49 -17.67
CA LYS A 181 15.64 -31.23 -17.48
C LYS A 181 14.99 -30.86 -16.15
N ARG A 182 15.81 -30.66 -15.12
CA ARG A 182 15.42 -30.20 -13.79
C ARG A 182 16.60 -29.53 -13.10
N ARG A 183 16.41 -28.32 -12.57
CA ARG A 183 17.42 -27.55 -11.84
C ARG A 183 17.49 -27.97 -10.36
N GLY A 184 16.34 -28.07 -9.69
CA GLY A 184 16.31 -28.34 -8.24
C GLY A 184 16.03 -29.80 -7.85
N ARG A 185 16.10 -30.05 -6.54
CA ARG A 185 16.01 -31.36 -5.88
C ARG A 185 14.65 -31.57 -5.23
N ASP A 186 14.31 -32.81 -4.91
CA ASP A 186 12.99 -33.20 -4.38
C ASP A 186 12.98 -33.22 -2.86
N ASN A 187 11.89 -32.71 -2.27
CA ASN A 187 11.57 -32.82 -0.84
C ASN A 187 12.72 -32.40 0.08
N VAL A 188 13.34 -31.26 -0.23
CA VAL A 188 14.59 -30.83 0.40
C VAL A 188 14.36 -30.29 1.81
N ALA A 189 13.20 -29.68 2.08
CA ALA A 189 12.91 -29.09 3.38
C ALA A 189 11.43 -29.15 3.74
N ARG A 190 11.15 -29.05 5.04
CA ARG A 190 9.79 -28.95 5.60
C ARG A 190 9.61 -27.60 6.28
N ILE A 191 8.72 -26.78 5.74
CA ILE A 191 8.34 -25.47 6.30
C ILE A 191 7.07 -25.68 7.12
N LEU A 192 7.18 -25.48 8.44
CA LEU A 192 6.19 -25.92 9.42
C LEU A 192 5.66 -24.72 10.22
N TYR A 193 4.34 -24.66 10.38
CA TYR A 193 3.68 -23.73 11.29
C TYR A 193 4.22 -23.86 12.72
N ARG A 194 4.49 -22.73 13.39
CA ARG A 194 5.15 -22.63 14.71
C ARG A 194 6.59 -23.16 14.79
N LYS A 195 7.23 -23.47 13.66
CA LYS A 195 8.66 -23.79 13.59
C LYS A 195 9.40 -22.69 12.83
N ASN A 196 9.45 -22.80 11.51
CA ASN A 196 10.18 -21.88 10.63
C ASN A 196 9.27 -21.03 9.74
N LEU A 197 7.97 -21.32 9.66
CA LEU A 197 7.04 -20.52 8.88
C LEU A 197 6.75 -19.16 9.55
N THR A 198 7.10 -18.05 8.89
CA THR A 198 6.85 -16.68 9.38
C THR A 198 5.70 -16.00 8.64
N GLY A 199 5.49 -16.33 7.37
CA GLY A 199 4.39 -15.82 6.56
C GLY A 199 3.92 -16.87 5.54
N LEU A 200 2.61 -16.91 5.30
CA LEU A 200 1.99 -17.80 4.33
C LEU A 200 0.84 -17.07 3.65
N GLU A 201 0.96 -16.86 2.36
CA GLU A 201 -0.08 -16.30 1.50
C GLU A 201 -0.41 -17.31 0.41
N MET A 202 -1.70 -17.53 0.17
CA MET A 202 -2.19 -18.54 -0.75
C MET A 202 -3.22 -17.89 -1.68
N ASP A 203 -2.89 -17.85 -2.95
CA ASP A 203 -3.76 -17.34 -4.01
C ASP A 203 -4.27 -18.51 -4.85
N VAL A 204 -5.58 -18.69 -4.87
CA VAL A 204 -6.28 -19.75 -5.59
C VAL A 204 -6.95 -19.12 -6.80
N ASN A 205 -6.34 -19.28 -7.97
CA ASN A 205 -6.91 -18.78 -9.21
C ASN A 205 -7.78 -19.86 -9.86
N VAL A 206 -9.08 -19.60 -9.93
CA VAL A 206 -10.06 -20.45 -10.61
C VAL A 206 -10.40 -19.94 -12.01
N GLU A 207 -9.93 -18.77 -12.43
CA GLU A 207 -10.32 -18.11 -13.68
C GLU A 207 -9.94 -18.92 -14.92
N SER A 208 -8.74 -19.52 -14.90
CA SER A 208 -8.16 -20.31 -15.99
C SER A 208 -8.67 -21.76 -16.09
N VAL A 209 -9.53 -22.20 -15.15
CA VAL A 209 -10.00 -23.60 -15.12
C VAL A 209 -10.90 -23.88 -16.32
N ILE A 210 -10.62 -24.95 -17.07
CA ILE A 210 -11.46 -25.46 -18.14
C ILE A 210 -12.09 -26.78 -17.71
N THR A 211 -13.41 -26.88 -17.78
CA THR A 211 -14.15 -28.07 -17.33
C THR A 211 -14.71 -28.91 -18.48
N ARG A 212 -14.67 -28.38 -19.71
CA ARG A 212 -15.16 -29.02 -20.94
C ARG A 212 -14.32 -28.58 -22.13
N ILE A 213 -14.02 -29.50 -23.04
CA ILE A 213 -13.35 -29.17 -24.30
C ILE A 213 -14.22 -29.49 -25.51
N TYR A 214 -14.04 -28.73 -26.59
CA TYR A 214 -14.57 -28.98 -27.92
C TYR A 214 -13.40 -29.35 -28.86
N PRO A 215 -13.10 -30.65 -29.03
CA PRO A 215 -11.98 -31.09 -29.86
C PRO A 215 -12.39 -31.16 -31.34
N PHE A 216 -11.54 -30.62 -32.22
CA PHE A 216 -11.70 -30.73 -33.67
C PHE A 216 -10.36 -30.92 -34.37
N ALA A 217 -10.37 -31.44 -35.59
CA ALA A 217 -9.18 -31.53 -36.45
C ALA A 217 -9.55 -31.31 -37.91
N VAL A 218 -8.80 -30.49 -38.62
CA VAL A 218 -8.92 -30.24 -40.06
C VAL A 218 -7.78 -30.98 -40.76
N LYS A 219 -8.14 -31.95 -41.62
CA LYS A 219 -7.17 -32.74 -42.40
C LYS A 219 -7.53 -32.69 -43.89
N ASN A 220 -6.54 -32.76 -44.77
CA ASN A 220 -6.80 -32.85 -46.20
C ASN A 220 -7.15 -34.30 -46.58
N ASN A 221 -8.26 -34.49 -47.29
CA ASN A 221 -8.60 -35.80 -47.84
C ASN A 221 -7.71 -36.14 -49.06
N ALA A 222 -7.80 -37.38 -49.56
CA ALA A 222 -7.01 -37.85 -50.70
C ALA A 222 -7.24 -37.06 -52.02
N SER A 223 -8.22 -36.17 -52.07
CA SER A 223 -8.53 -35.27 -53.19
C SER A 223 -8.08 -33.82 -52.97
N GLY A 224 -7.39 -33.53 -51.85
CA GLY A 224 -6.87 -32.20 -51.52
C GLY A 224 -7.91 -31.21 -50.98
N ALA A 225 -9.10 -31.68 -50.58
CA ALA A 225 -10.10 -30.85 -49.92
C ALA A 225 -10.02 -30.99 -48.39
N GLU A 226 -10.20 -29.87 -47.68
CA GLU A 226 -10.25 -29.84 -46.22
C GLU A 226 -11.45 -30.64 -45.71
N GLN A 227 -11.17 -31.59 -44.82
CA GLN A 227 -12.15 -32.39 -44.10
C GLN A 227 -12.02 -32.10 -42.61
N GLU A 228 -13.11 -31.58 -42.03
CA GLU A 228 -13.22 -31.35 -40.59
C GLU A 228 -13.69 -32.63 -39.89
N ILE A 229 -12.96 -33.04 -38.86
CA ILE A 229 -13.25 -34.17 -37.99
C ILE A 229 -13.72 -33.61 -36.64
N ILE A 230 -14.98 -33.85 -36.31
CA ILE A 230 -15.60 -33.48 -35.04
C ILE A 230 -16.17 -34.71 -34.34
N LEU A 231 -16.24 -34.68 -33.01
CA LEU A 231 -16.90 -35.74 -32.25
C LEU A 231 -18.43 -35.67 -32.40
N PRO A 232 -19.16 -36.79 -32.58
CA PRO A 232 -20.63 -36.82 -32.57
C PRO A 232 -21.24 -36.26 -31.28
N GLU A 233 -20.59 -36.51 -30.14
CA GLU A 233 -20.95 -35.97 -28.83
C GLU A 233 -20.55 -34.50 -28.63
N LYS A 234 -19.77 -33.92 -29.56
CA LYS A 234 -19.21 -32.57 -29.59
C LYS A 234 -18.23 -32.21 -28.47
N TYR A 235 -18.46 -32.66 -27.25
CA TYR A 235 -17.71 -32.25 -26.08
C TYR A 235 -17.11 -33.43 -25.33
N ILE A 236 -15.99 -33.18 -24.66
CA ILE A 236 -15.41 -34.06 -23.63
C ILE A 236 -15.38 -33.29 -22.32
N ASP A 237 -15.91 -33.90 -21.27
CA ASP A 237 -16.05 -33.30 -19.94
C ASP A 237 -14.94 -33.78 -19.02
N SER A 238 -14.51 -32.90 -18.10
CA SER A 238 -13.67 -33.28 -16.98
C SER A 238 -14.49 -34.02 -15.91
N ASP A 239 -13.84 -34.94 -15.20
CA ASP A 239 -14.41 -35.60 -14.01
C ASP A 239 -14.76 -34.59 -12.89
N TYR A 240 -14.15 -33.39 -12.90
CA TYR A 240 -14.38 -32.30 -11.94
C TYR A 240 -15.39 -31.25 -12.38
N ILE A 241 -16.12 -31.48 -13.48
CA ILE A 241 -17.07 -30.50 -14.03
C ILE A 241 -18.11 -30.01 -13.01
N ASN A 242 -18.54 -30.88 -12.09
CA ASN A 242 -19.55 -30.56 -11.08
C ASN A 242 -18.98 -29.83 -9.83
N ASN A 243 -17.66 -29.65 -9.75
CA ASN A 243 -17.03 -28.94 -8.62
C ASN A 243 -17.08 -27.42 -8.77
N TYR A 244 -17.48 -26.92 -9.94
CA TYR A 244 -17.50 -25.50 -10.28
C TYR A 244 -18.92 -25.06 -10.63
N SER A 245 -19.28 -23.83 -10.28
CA SER A 245 -20.65 -23.31 -10.46
C SER A 245 -21.05 -23.09 -11.92
N PHE A 246 -20.09 -23.09 -12.85
CA PHE A 246 -20.33 -22.89 -14.27
C PHE A 246 -19.36 -23.70 -15.13
N ILE A 247 -19.87 -24.21 -16.25
CA ILE A 247 -19.09 -24.99 -17.21
C ILE A 247 -18.30 -24.03 -18.11
N ARG A 248 -16.97 -24.14 -18.10
CA ARG A 248 -16.06 -23.38 -18.97
C ARG A 248 -15.58 -24.25 -20.11
N ILE A 249 -15.80 -23.80 -21.35
CA ILE A 249 -15.55 -24.56 -22.57
C ILE A 249 -14.36 -23.97 -23.34
N LEU A 250 -13.41 -24.81 -23.73
CA LEU A 250 -12.28 -24.45 -24.61
C LEU A 250 -12.32 -25.26 -25.92
N GLU A 251 -12.09 -24.60 -27.05
CA GLU A 251 -11.86 -25.30 -28.32
C GLU A 251 -10.41 -25.78 -28.41
N VAL A 252 -10.20 -27.03 -28.83
CA VAL A 252 -8.86 -27.63 -28.92
C VAL A 252 -8.66 -28.19 -30.32
N ASP A 253 -7.67 -27.64 -31.02
CA ASP A 253 -7.31 -28.02 -32.39
C ASP A 253 -6.26 -29.14 -32.39
N TYR A 254 -6.61 -30.28 -32.99
CA TYR A 254 -5.74 -31.44 -33.19
C TYR A 254 -5.27 -31.60 -34.65
N SER A 255 -5.43 -30.58 -35.49
CA SER A 255 -5.05 -30.63 -36.93
C SER A 255 -3.57 -30.93 -37.16
N GLN A 256 -2.69 -30.53 -36.25
CA GLN A 256 -1.24 -30.75 -36.32
C GLN A 256 -0.80 -32.12 -35.78
N ASP A 257 -1.70 -32.89 -35.16
CA ASP A 257 -1.38 -34.23 -34.65
C ASP A 257 -1.54 -35.28 -35.76
N ASP A 258 -0.43 -35.85 -36.22
CA ASP A 258 -0.40 -36.88 -37.27
C ASP A 258 -1.05 -38.21 -36.84
N THR A 259 -1.26 -38.42 -35.53
CA THR A 259 -1.93 -39.60 -34.99
C THR A 259 -3.46 -39.52 -35.09
N VAL A 260 -4.01 -38.30 -35.26
CA VAL A 260 -5.44 -38.05 -35.40
C VAL A 260 -5.84 -38.11 -36.86
N THR A 261 -6.54 -39.19 -37.23
CA THR A 261 -6.96 -39.47 -38.62
C THR A 261 -8.46 -39.74 -38.76
N ASP A 262 -9.14 -40.03 -37.66
CA ASP A 262 -10.56 -40.33 -37.60
C ASP A 262 -11.19 -39.90 -36.26
N VAL A 263 -12.51 -40.06 -36.13
CA VAL A 263 -13.26 -39.71 -34.91
C VAL A 263 -12.77 -40.51 -33.68
N ALA A 264 -12.32 -41.75 -33.86
CA ALA A 264 -11.90 -42.62 -32.77
C ALA A 264 -10.54 -42.20 -32.18
N THR A 265 -9.60 -41.83 -33.06
CA THR A 265 -8.29 -41.30 -32.70
C THR A 265 -8.41 -39.91 -32.06
N LEU A 266 -9.26 -39.02 -32.61
CA LEU A 266 -9.57 -37.72 -31.99
C LEU A 266 -10.14 -37.88 -30.58
N ARG A 267 -11.09 -38.81 -30.37
CA ARG A 267 -11.66 -39.08 -29.04
C ARG A 267 -10.60 -39.58 -28.05
N THR A 268 -9.64 -40.37 -28.53
CA THR A 268 -8.57 -40.93 -27.68
C THR A 268 -7.56 -39.86 -27.27
N ALA A 269 -7.20 -38.96 -28.19
CA ALA A 269 -6.34 -37.81 -27.89
C ALA A 269 -7.04 -36.81 -26.95
N ALA A 270 -8.29 -36.45 -27.23
CA ALA A 270 -9.08 -35.52 -26.42
C ALA A 270 -9.31 -36.01 -24.98
N LYS A 271 -9.49 -37.32 -24.76
CA LYS A 271 -9.63 -37.89 -23.40
C LYS A 271 -8.37 -37.79 -22.55
N LYS A 272 -7.20 -37.58 -23.15
CA LYS A 272 -5.94 -37.37 -22.41
C LYS A 272 -5.74 -35.90 -22.03
N TYR A 273 -6.47 -34.98 -22.65
CA TYR A 273 -6.30 -33.54 -22.46
C TYR A 273 -6.29 -33.13 -20.98
N PHE A 274 -7.34 -33.47 -20.22
CA PHE A 274 -7.42 -33.13 -18.79
C PHE A 274 -6.36 -33.85 -17.94
N LYS A 275 -5.95 -35.06 -18.33
CA LYS A 275 -4.91 -35.82 -17.61
C LYS A 275 -3.50 -35.24 -17.81
N GLU A 276 -3.22 -34.72 -18.99
CA GLU A 276 -1.91 -34.18 -19.36
C GLU A 276 -1.78 -32.70 -18.98
N THR A 277 -2.84 -31.93 -19.21
CA THR A 277 -2.84 -30.49 -18.93
C THR A 277 -3.20 -30.18 -17.48
N LYS A 278 -4.04 -30.98 -16.83
CA LYS A 278 -4.66 -30.68 -15.51
C LYS A 278 -5.30 -29.28 -15.44
N ASN A 279 -5.78 -28.76 -16.57
CA ASN A 279 -6.40 -27.43 -16.64
C ASN A 279 -7.81 -27.42 -16.03
N ASP A 280 -8.31 -28.55 -15.55
CA ASP A 280 -9.55 -28.74 -14.81
C ASP A 280 -9.40 -28.58 -13.29
N GLU A 281 -8.18 -28.31 -12.81
CA GLU A 281 -7.85 -28.01 -11.42
C GLU A 281 -7.47 -26.52 -11.28
N PRO A 282 -7.76 -25.87 -10.14
CA PRO A 282 -7.41 -24.45 -9.94
C PRO A 282 -5.89 -24.28 -9.82
N THR A 283 -5.39 -23.16 -10.32
CA THR A 283 -3.98 -22.81 -10.17
C THR A 283 -3.75 -22.28 -8.76
N LEU A 284 -2.80 -22.87 -8.03
CA LEU A 284 -2.44 -22.47 -6.68
C LEU A 284 -1.06 -21.81 -6.68
N ASN A 285 -1.02 -20.54 -6.28
CA ASN A 285 0.22 -19.82 -6.01
C ASN A 285 0.36 -19.68 -4.49
N VAL A 286 1.48 -20.17 -3.94
CA VAL A 286 1.73 -20.11 -2.49
C VAL A 286 3.00 -19.32 -2.25
N LYS A 287 2.87 -18.13 -1.67
CA LYS A 287 4.02 -17.35 -1.23
C LYS A 287 4.33 -17.71 0.22
N VAL A 288 5.57 -18.09 0.47
CA VAL A 288 6.05 -18.56 1.76
C VAL A 288 7.20 -17.71 2.23
N GLU A 289 7.03 -17.13 3.42
CA GLU A 289 8.10 -16.47 4.16
C GLU A 289 8.47 -17.39 5.33
N PHE A 290 9.76 -17.61 5.51
CA PHE A 290 10.24 -18.51 6.54
C PHE A 290 11.61 -18.06 7.05
N GLU A 291 11.90 -18.38 8.32
CA GLU A 291 13.23 -18.17 8.89
C GLU A 291 14.12 -19.38 8.56
N PRO A 292 15.27 -19.18 7.92
CA PRO A 292 16.20 -20.27 7.57
C PRO A 292 16.90 -20.81 8.81
N LEU A 293 16.28 -21.78 9.49
CA LEU A 293 16.78 -22.34 10.76
C LEU A 293 18.19 -22.94 10.64
N TRP A 294 18.58 -23.45 9.47
CA TRP A 294 19.93 -24.00 9.25
C TRP A 294 21.07 -23.01 9.52
N GLN A 295 20.79 -21.71 9.53
CA GLN A 295 21.76 -20.67 9.86
C GLN A 295 21.81 -20.31 11.36
N THR A 296 20.97 -20.96 12.19
CA THR A 296 21.00 -20.83 13.66
C THR A 296 21.98 -21.84 14.27
N LYS A 297 22.63 -21.47 15.38
CA LYS A 297 23.63 -22.33 16.05
C LYS A 297 23.03 -23.65 16.50
N GLU A 298 21.75 -23.63 16.85
CA GLU A 298 20.98 -24.77 17.35
C GLU A 298 20.73 -25.84 16.26
N TYR A 299 20.79 -25.46 14.97
CA TYR A 299 20.47 -26.30 13.82
C TYR A 299 21.65 -26.52 12.86
N GLU A 300 22.87 -26.12 13.23
CA GLU A 300 24.10 -26.26 12.42
C GLU A 300 24.33 -27.70 11.94
N LYS A 301 23.93 -28.70 12.75
CA LYS A 301 24.04 -30.14 12.42
C LYS A 301 23.04 -30.62 11.35
N TYR A 302 21.97 -29.86 11.12
CA TYR A 302 20.91 -30.18 10.16
C TYR A 302 20.93 -29.25 8.95
N ALA A 303 21.97 -28.41 8.82
CA ALA A 303 21.98 -27.32 7.87
C ALA A 303 21.85 -27.77 6.41
N ASN A 304 22.51 -28.88 6.08
CA ASN A 304 22.46 -29.46 4.74
C ASN A 304 21.11 -30.13 4.41
N LEU A 305 20.24 -30.36 5.41
CA LEU A 305 18.95 -31.06 5.28
C LEU A 305 17.74 -30.12 5.25
N GLU A 306 17.93 -28.81 5.40
CA GLU A 306 16.81 -27.84 5.37
C GLU A 306 17.02 -26.72 4.35
N ARG A 307 18.15 -26.69 3.63
CA ARG A 307 18.49 -25.61 2.71
C ARG A 307 17.74 -25.70 1.39
N VAL A 308 17.05 -24.62 1.06
CA VAL A 308 16.20 -24.51 -0.13
C VAL A 308 16.88 -23.65 -1.19
N VAL A 309 16.89 -24.09 -2.46
CA VAL A 309 17.31 -23.30 -3.62
C VAL A 309 16.20 -23.23 -4.68
N LEU A 310 16.37 -22.36 -5.69
CA LEU A 310 15.39 -22.21 -6.76
C LEU A 310 15.23 -23.54 -7.55
N GLY A 311 13.99 -23.95 -7.80
CA GLY A 311 13.65 -25.23 -8.42
C GLY A 311 13.56 -26.41 -7.44
N ASP A 312 14.00 -26.28 -6.18
CA ASP A 312 13.81 -27.33 -5.17
C ASP A 312 12.31 -27.52 -4.87
N THR A 313 11.95 -28.72 -4.41
CA THR A 313 10.60 -29.02 -3.93
C THR A 313 10.60 -29.08 -2.41
N VAL A 314 9.69 -28.35 -1.77
CA VAL A 314 9.58 -28.27 -0.31
C VAL A 314 8.18 -28.67 0.15
N THR A 315 8.08 -29.18 1.38
CA THR A 315 6.79 -29.48 2.01
C THR A 315 6.37 -28.33 2.92
N VAL A 316 5.20 -27.74 2.70
CA VAL A 316 4.61 -26.74 3.59
C VAL A 316 3.49 -27.38 4.38
N TYR A 317 3.56 -27.28 5.71
CA TYR A 317 2.55 -27.84 6.59
C TYR A 317 2.04 -26.82 7.62
N HIS A 318 0.76 -26.51 7.53
CA HIS A 318 0.05 -25.59 8.40
C HIS A 318 -1.25 -26.23 8.93
N PRO A 319 -1.24 -26.84 10.12
CA PRO A 319 -2.36 -27.67 10.61
C PRO A 319 -3.66 -26.90 10.80
N LYS A 320 -3.60 -25.63 11.26
CA LYS A 320 -4.82 -24.83 11.48
C LYS A 320 -5.52 -24.40 10.20
N LEU A 321 -4.75 -24.23 9.13
CA LEU A 321 -5.29 -23.91 7.81
C LEU A 321 -5.52 -25.21 7.02
N LYS A 322 -5.23 -26.39 7.61
CA LYS A 322 -5.24 -27.74 7.01
C LYS A 322 -4.29 -27.94 5.82
N ILE A 323 -3.28 -27.08 5.65
CA ILE A 323 -2.38 -27.12 4.48
C ILE A 323 -1.33 -28.20 4.71
N ASN A 324 -1.18 -29.11 3.74
CA ASN A 324 -0.09 -30.07 3.65
C ASN A 324 0.26 -30.29 2.18
N ILE A 325 1.11 -29.42 1.64
CA ILE A 325 1.41 -29.38 0.21
C ILE A 325 2.90 -29.59 -0.04
N ILE A 326 3.20 -30.25 -1.15
CA ILE A 326 4.56 -30.39 -1.68
C ILE A 326 4.59 -29.52 -2.94
N ALA A 327 5.48 -28.53 -2.96
CA ALA A 327 5.47 -27.48 -3.97
C ALA A 327 6.89 -27.12 -4.40
N LYS A 328 7.05 -26.72 -5.67
CA LYS A 328 8.33 -26.32 -6.23
C LYS A 328 8.57 -24.84 -6.00
N VAL A 329 9.80 -24.47 -5.63
CA VAL A 329 10.23 -23.08 -5.53
C VAL A 329 10.37 -22.50 -6.94
N VAL A 330 9.51 -21.54 -7.28
CA VAL A 330 9.51 -20.87 -8.59
C VAL A 330 10.07 -19.46 -8.54
N ARG A 331 10.19 -18.86 -7.36
CA ARG A 331 10.83 -17.55 -7.20
C ARG A 331 11.51 -17.44 -5.84
N THR A 332 12.65 -16.76 -5.81
CA THR A 332 13.41 -16.51 -4.60
C THR A 332 13.80 -15.04 -4.54
N ARG A 333 13.63 -14.40 -3.37
CA ARG A 333 14.23 -13.11 -3.06
C ARG A 333 15.36 -13.31 -2.06
N PHE A 334 16.60 -13.15 -2.50
CA PHE A 334 17.81 -13.40 -1.71
C PHE A 334 18.51 -12.11 -1.33
N ASN A 335 18.64 -11.85 -0.03
CA ASN A 335 19.38 -10.72 0.51
C ASN A 335 20.88 -11.03 0.54
N VAL A 336 21.64 -10.33 -0.30
CA VAL A 336 23.08 -10.55 -0.52
C VAL A 336 23.93 -10.19 0.69
N ILE A 337 23.48 -9.20 1.47
CA ILE A 337 24.24 -8.69 2.63
C ILE A 337 24.19 -9.72 3.75
N THR A 338 22.97 -10.12 4.12
CA THR A 338 22.71 -11.10 5.18
C THR A 338 22.91 -12.55 4.75
N GLU A 339 22.98 -12.80 3.44
CA GLU A 339 23.05 -14.13 2.82
C GLU A 339 21.85 -15.02 3.19
N ARG A 340 20.65 -14.41 3.17
CA ARG A 340 19.38 -15.04 3.55
C ARG A 340 18.31 -14.82 2.50
N TYR A 341 17.42 -15.79 2.34
CA TYR A 341 16.19 -15.57 1.60
C TYR A 341 15.25 -14.70 2.43
N GLU A 342 14.75 -13.61 1.84
CA GLU A 342 13.68 -12.79 2.41
C GLU A 342 12.32 -13.47 2.22
N SER A 343 12.12 -14.10 1.05
CA SER A 343 10.90 -14.81 0.70
C SER A 343 11.15 -15.84 -0.39
N ILE A 344 10.35 -16.91 -0.42
CA ILE A 344 10.27 -17.83 -1.55
C ILE A 344 8.83 -17.93 -2.03
N GLU A 345 8.62 -17.99 -3.32
CA GLU A 345 7.32 -18.30 -3.91
C GLU A 345 7.35 -19.74 -4.41
N LEU A 346 6.34 -20.49 -4.00
CA LEU A 346 6.11 -21.85 -4.41
C LEU A 346 5.03 -21.83 -5.49
N GLY A 347 5.39 -22.32 -6.66
CA GLY A 347 4.55 -22.22 -7.86
C GLY A 347 4.09 -23.58 -8.35
N ASP A 348 3.00 -23.49 -9.10
CA ASP A 348 2.23 -24.56 -9.72
C ASP A 348 2.15 -25.83 -8.87
N VAL A 349 1.50 -25.69 -7.72
CA VAL A 349 0.93 -26.84 -7.04
C VAL A 349 -0.33 -27.21 -7.82
N LYS A 350 -0.17 -28.05 -8.86
CA LYS A 350 -1.30 -28.84 -9.38
C LYS A 350 -1.67 -29.81 -8.27
N ALA A 351 -2.51 -29.34 -7.36
CA ALA A 351 -2.64 -29.99 -6.09
C ALA A 351 -3.40 -31.30 -6.27
N ASP A 352 -2.77 -32.39 -5.82
CA ASP A 352 -3.53 -33.54 -5.36
C ASP A 352 -4.25 -33.10 -4.07
N PHE A 353 -5.36 -32.38 -4.25
CA PHE A 353 -6.17 -31.80 -3.18
C PHE A 353 -6.81 -32.94 -2.39
N THR A 354 -6.32 -33.18 -1.16
CA THR A 354 -6.92 -34.18 -0.27
C THR A 354 -8.33 -33.75 0.15
N ASP A 355 -9.28 -34.68 0.12
CA ASP A 355 -10.75 -34.44 0.16
C ASP A 355 -11.27 -33.62 1.37
N ASN A 356 -10.48 -33.47 2.43
CA ASN A 356 -10.87 -32.70 3.61
C ASN A 356 -10.61 -31.19 3.50
N PHE A 357 -9.80 -30.74 2.53
CA PHE A 357 -9.54 -29.30 2.28
C PHE A 357 -10.54 -28.68 1.31
N LYS A 358 -11.09 -29.49 0.40
CA LYS A 358 -12.16 -29.11 -0.55
C LYS A 358 -13.40 -28.57 0.17
N LYS A 359 -13.72 -29.13 1.35
CA LYS A 359 -14.84 -28.66 2.20
C LYS A 359 -14.58 -27.33 2.90
N ASP A 360 -13.33 -27.04 3.26
CA ASP A 360 -13.00 -25.81 4.00
C ASP A 360 -12.90 -24.60 3.05
N ILE A 361 -12.41 -24.77 1.82
CA ILE A 361 -12.49 -23.71 0.78
C ILE A 361 -13.95 -23.41 0.44
N GLN A 362 -14.82 -24.43 0.37
CA GLN A 362 -16.26 -24.24 0.24
C GLN A 362 -16.83 -23.39 1.38
N SER A 363 -16.41 -23.65 2.63
CA SER A 363 -16.90 -22.88 3.80
C SER A 363 -16.36 -21.44 3.90
N VAL A 364 -15.23 -21.12 3.25
CA VAL A 364 -14.70 -19.74 3.18
C VAL A 364 -15.31 -18.97 2.01
N ILE A 365 -15.64 -19.65 0.91
CA ILE A 365 -16.47 -19.10 -0.18
C ILE A 365 -17.90 -18.82 0.30
N GLU A 366 -18.44 -19.64 1.22
CA GLU A 366 -19.74 -19.43 1.88
C GLU A 366 -19.76 -18.20 2.83
N GLN A 367 -18.60 -17.63 3.22
CA GLN A 367 -18.54 -16.46 4.13
C GLN A 367 -18.44 -15.11 3.42
N VAL A 368 -18.27 -15.09 2.11
CA VAL A 368 -18.70 -13.95 1.29
C VAL A 368 -20.16 -14.22 0.94
N PRO A 369 -21.12 -13.34 1.22
CA PRO A 369 -22.51 -13.55 0.81
C PRO A 369 -22.62 -13.36 -0.71
N THR A 370 -22.09 -14.32 -1.45
CA THR A 370 -22.14 -14.40 -2.90
C THR A 370 -23.33 -15.27 -3.25
N GLN A 371 -24.48 -14.63 -3.44
CA GLN A 371 -25.59 -15.07 -4.31
C GLN A 371 -26.15 -16.51 -4.21
N ASP A 372 -25.87 -17.31 -3.17
CA ASP A 372 -26.50 -18.64 -3.01
C ASP A 372 -28.02 -18.59 -2.88
N TRP A 373 -28.55 -17.54 -2.26
CA TRP A 373 -30.01 -17.33 -2.20
C TRP A 373 -30.61 -17.06 -3.58
N MET A 374 -29.86 -16.45 -4.51
CA MET A 374 -30.38 -16.06 -5.81
C MET A 374 -30.42 -17.25 -6.76
N THR A 375 -29.36 -18.07 -6.79
CA THR A 375 -29.34 -19.31 -7.58
C THR A 375 -30.36 -20.31 -7.05
N SER A 376 -30.46 -20.51 -5.74
CA SER A 376 -31.48 -21.38 -5.14
C SER A 376 -32.91 -20.86 -5.32
N GLU A 377 -33.14 -19.55 -5.27
CA GLU A 377 -34.46 -18.96 -5.54
C GLU A 377 -34.82 -19.06 -7.03
N LEU A 378 -33.87 -18.84 -7.95
CA LEU A 378 -34.08 -19.01 -9.40
C LEU A 378 -34.34 -20.48 -9.76
N ASP A 379 -33.62 -21.42 -9.16
CA ASP A 379 -33.82 -22.86 -9.36
C ASP A 379 -35.16 -23.31 -8.76
N ARG A 380 -35.53 -22.82 -7.58
CA ARG A 380 -36.85 -23.07 -6.97
C ARG A 380 -37.97 -22.54 -7.87
N LEU A 381 -37.90 -21.27 -8.28
CA LEU A 381 -38.89 -20.68 -9.20
C LEU A 381 -38.97 -21.44 -10.52
N GLY A 382 -37.82 -21.86 -11.07
CA GLY A 382 -37.75 -22.67 -12.28
C GLY A 382 -38.44 -24.03 -12.13
N GLN A 383 -38.21 -24.72 -11.01
CA GLN A 383 -38.86 -26.00 -10.69
C GLN A 383 -40.36 -25.85 -10.42
N ASP A 384 -40.78 -24.83 -9.67
CA ASP A 384 -42.19 -24.57 -9.37
C ASP A 384 -42.98 -24.26 -10.65
N ILE A 385 -42.41 -23.48 -11.56
CA ILE A 385 -43.05 -23.15 -12.85
C ILE A 385 -43.11 -24.38 -13.77
N GLN A 386 -42.03 -25.16 -13.86
CA GLN A 386 -41.98 -26.37 -14.71
C GLN A 386 -42.80 -27.54 -14.14
N GLY A 387 -42.97 -27.60 -12.82
CA GLY A 387 -43.68 -28.66 -12.09
C GLY A 387 -45.15 -28.37 -11.80
N ALA A 388 -45.69 -27.24 -12.26
CA ALA A 388 -47.07 -26.85 -12.03
C ALA A 388 -48.05 -27.84 -12.69
N ASN A 389 -48.81 -28.57 -11.87
CA ASN A 389 -49.88 -29.48 -12.32
C ASN A 389 -51.25 -28.81 -12.13
N GLY A 390 -51.98 -28.61 -13.22
CA GLY A 390 -53.30 -27.96 -13.24
C GLY A 390 -53.26 -26.46 -13.56
N GLY A 391 -54.44 -25.84 -13.60
CA GLY A 391 -54.65 -24.44 -13.96
C GLY A 391 -55.63 -24.27 -15.12
N ASP A 392 -56.39 -23.17 -15.11
CA ASP A 392 -57.41 -22.87 -16.11
C ASP A 392 -57.10 -21.58 -16.86
N ILE A 393 -57.38 -21.57 -18.16
CA ILE A 393 -57.24 -20.38 -19.02
C ILE A 393 -58.64 -19.82 -19.31
N LEU A 394 -58.89 -18.59 -18.87
CA LEU A 394 -60.10 -17.85 -19.18
C LEU A 394 -59.77 -16.71 -20.15
N THR A 395 -60.58 -16.55 -21.19
CA THR A 395 -60.50 -15.41 -22.10
C THR A 395 -61.78 -14.59 -22.02
N ALA A 396 -61.65 -13.27 -21.89
CA ALA A 396 -62.78 -12.36 -21.72
C ALA A 396 -62.70 -11.15 -22.64
N PRO A 397 -63.80 -10.77 -23.34
CA PRO A 397 -65.01 -11.57 -23.57
C PRO A 397 -64.75 -12.78 -24.48
N THR A 398 -65.62 -13.80 -24.46
CA THR A 398 -65.46 -15.07 -25.22
C THR A 398 -65.28 -14.85 -26.73
N TYR A 399 -65.96 -13.84 -27.29
CA TYR A 399 -65.81 -13.44 -28.68
C TYR A 399 -64.95 -12.18 -28.76
N ARG A 400 -63.82 -12.25 -29.47
CA ARG A 400 -62.79 -11.19 -29.58
C ARG A 400 -62.22 -10.82 -28.20
N PRO A 401 -61.50 -11.76 -27.55
CA PRO A 401 -61.02 -11.55 -26.19
C PRO A 401 -60.05 -10.38 -26.12
N SER A 402 -60.29 -9.49 -25.16
CA SER A 402 -59.42 -8.35 -24.85
C SER A 402 -58.43 -8.67 -23.73
N THR A 403 -58.67 -9.74 -22.98
CA THR A 403 -57.88 -10.13 -21.82
C THR A 403 -57.84 -11.64 -21.69
N MET A 404 -56.68 -12.15 -21.29
CA MET A 404 -56.42 -13.54 -20.95
C MET A 404 -56.09 -13.63 -19.46
N TYR A 405 -56.64 -14.62 -18.78
CA TYR A 405 -56.37 -14.92 -17.38
C TYR A 405 -55.89 -16.36 -17.26
N PHE A 406 -54.84 -16.58 -16.48
CA PHE A 406 -54.39 -17.89 -16.04
C PHE A 406 -54.70 -17.99 -14.56
N LEU A 407 -55.47 -18.99 -14.18
CA LEU A 407 -56.09 -19.12 -12.87
C LEU A 407 -55.64 -20.42 -12.20
N ASP A 408 -55.52 -20.39 -10.88
CA ASP A 408 -55.31 -21.59 -10.06
C ASP A 408 -56.60 -22.41 -9.81
N THR A 409 -57.77 -21.85 -10.12
CA THR A 409 -59.08 -22.55 -10.11
C THR A 409 -59.94 -22.14 -11.30
N GLY A 410 -60.93 -22.96 -11.68
CA GLY A 410 -61.76 -22.75 -12.87
C GLY A 410 -62.75 -21.59 -12.84
N ASP A 411 -62.89 -20.89 -11.71
CA ASP A 411 -63.69 -19.67 -11.58
C ASP A 411 -62.81 -18.51 -11.11
N ILE A 412 -62.82 -17.41 -11.89
CA ILE A 412 -62.06 -16.18 -11.59
C ILE A 412 -62.44 -15.57 -10.23
N ASN A 413 -63.64 -15.82 -9.73
CA ASN A 413 -64.10 -15.32 -8.44
C ASN A 413 -63.56 -16.13 -7.25
N THR A 414 -63.15 -17.38 -7.49
CA THR A 414 -62.56 -18.25 -6.46
C THR A 414 -61.05 -18.35 -6.58
N ALA A 415 -60.48 -17.95 -7.72
CA ALA A 415 -59.06 -17.96 -7.98
C ALA A 415 -58.32 -16.94 -7.10
N LYS A 416 -57.19 -17.36 -6.54
CA LYS A 416 -56.33 -16.51 -5.70
C LYS A 416 -55.09 -16.06 -6.48
N ASN A 417 -54.41 -17.01 -7.10
CA ASN A 417 -53.25 -16.75 -7.95
C ASN A 417 -53.71 -16.56 -9.38
N ILE A 418 -53.59 -15.33 -9.88
CA ILE A 418 -54.08 -14.95 -11.21
C ILE A 418 -52.98 -14.25 -11.98
N MET A 419 -52.63 -14.75 -13.16
CA MET A 419 -51.87 -13.98 -14.16
C MET A 419 -52.84 -13.40 -15.17
N MET A 420 -52.95 -12.08 -15.23
CA MET A 420 -53.76 -11.34 -16.19
C MET A 420 -52.87 -10.76 -17.28
N MET A 421 -53.27 -10.89 -18.55
CA MET A 421 -52.60 -10.27 -19.69
C MET A 421 -53.58 -9.59 -20.63
N ASN A 422 -53.32 -8.33 -20.98
CA ASN A 422 -54.10 -7.59 -21.97
C ASN A 422 -53.23 -6.55 -22.72
N ARG A 423 -53.86 -5.74 -23.59
CA ARG A 423 -53.17 -4.71 -24.39
C ARG A 423 -52.44 -3.62 -23.58
N ARG A 424 -52.62 -3.56 -22.25
CA ARG A 424 -51.98 -2.58 -21.36
C ARG A 424 -50.82 -3.18 -20.56
N GLY A 425 -50.66 -4.51 -20.52
CA GLY A 425 -49.57 -5.16 -19.80
C GLY A 425 -49.94 -6.53 -19.22
N ILE A 426 -49.12 -6.96 -18.27
CA ILE A 426 -49.25 -8.22 -17.51
C ILE A 426 -49.27 -7.90 -16.01
N ALA A 427 -50.14 -8.54 -15.24
CA ALA A 427 -50.24 -8.37 -13.80
C ALA A 427 -50.42 -9.71 -13.10
N PHE A 428 -49.80 -9.85 -11.91
CA PHE A 428 -49.83 -11.04 -11.08
C PHE A 428 -50.51 -10.73 -9.75
N TYR A 429 -51.59 -11.45 -9.45
CA TYR A 429 -52.38 -11.32 -8.23
C TYR A 429 -52.18 -12.57 -7.38
N LYS A 430 -52.06 -12.40 -6.06
CA LYS A 430 -51.94 -13.50 -5.08
C LYS A 430 -53.21 -13.71 -4.25
N ASP A 431 -54.08 -12.71 -4.20
CA ASP A 431 -55.29 -12.66 -3.37
C ASP A 431 -56.56 -12.39 -4.20
N GLY A 432 -56.56 -12.81 -5.47
CA GLY A 432 -57.68 -12.67 -6.41
C GLY A 432 -57.70 -11.34 -7.19
N ILE A 433 -58.55 -11.26 -8.21
CA ILE A 433 -58.50 -10.19 -9.23
C ILE A 433 -58.89 -8.79 -8.72
N GLY A 434 -59.49 -8.71 -7.52
CA GLY A 434 -59.88 -7.46 -6.89
C GLY A 434 -58.81 -6.82 -6.00
N SER A 435 -57.67 -7.49 -5.78
CA SER A 435 -56.57 -6.97 -4.96
C SER A 435 -55.64 -6.05 -5.75
N ILE A 436 -54.69 -5.40 -5.06
CA ILE A 436 -53.54 -4.77 -5.74
C ILE A 436 -52.64 -5.90 -6.27
N PRO A 437 -52.16 -5.84 -7.53
CA PRO A 437 -51.23 -6.83 -8.04
C PRO A 437 -49.91 -6.77 -7.28
N THR A 438 -49.35 -7.93 -6.93
CA THR A 438 -48.05 -8.04 -6.23
C THR A 438 -46.90 -7.64 -7.15
N THR A 439 -47.03 -7.96 -8.44
CA THR A 439 -46.10 -7.56 -9.49
C THR A 439 -46.88 -7.21 -10.75
N ALA A 440 -46.48 -6.15 -11.45
CA ALA A 440 -47.08 -5.80 -12.73
C ALA A 440 -46.06 -5.18 -13.69
N TRP A 441 -46.22 -5.46 -14.97
CA TRP A 441 -45.48 -4.83 -16.04
C TRP A 441 -46.45 -4.13 -17.00
N GLY A 442 -46.43 -2.80 -16.96
CA GLY A 442 -47.20 -1.96 -17.87
C GLY A 442 -46.47 -1.72 -19.19
N ILE A 443 -47.23 -1.56 -20.28
CA ILE A 443 -46.68 -1.17 -21.58
C ILE A 443 -46.14 0.28 -21.61
N ASP A 444 -46.42 1.06 -20.56
CA ASP A 444 -45.84 2.37 -20.28
C ASP A 444 -44.44 2.29 -19.63
N SER A 445 -43.83 1.11 -19.62
CA SER A 445 -42.48 0.83 -19.10
C SER A 445 -42.36 0.94 -17.58
N VAL A 446 -43.48 0.99 -16.85
CA VAL A 446 -43.49 0.92 -15.39
C VAL A 446 -43.50 -0.54 -14.96
N PHE A 447 -42.52 -0.91 -14.12
CA PHE A 447 -42.46 -2.20 -13.46
C PHE A 447 -42.72 -2.02 -11.96
N LEU A 448 -43.83 -2.58 -11.49
CA LEU A 448 -44.20 -2.58 -10.07
C LEU A 448 -43.77 -3.92 -9.46
N ALA A 449 -42.97 -3.88 -8.40
CA ALA A 449 -42.57 -5.06 -7.64
C ALA A 449 -42.24 -4.69 -6.19
N ASP A 450 -42.66 -5.54 -5.25
CA ASP A 450 -42.24 -5.44 -3.84
C ASP A 450 -40.82 -6.02 -3.61
N PHE A 451 -40.40 -6.96 -4.46
CA PHE A 451 -39.09 -7.61 -4.39
C PHE A 451 -38.57 -7.93 -5.79
N ILE A 452 -37.28 -7.68 -6.02
CA ILE A 452 -36.58 -8.01 -7.26
C ILE A 452 -35.32 -8.79 -6.89
N GLY A 453 -35.30 -10.09 -7.22
CA GLY A 453 -34.07 -10.88 -7.23
C GLY A 453 -33.26 -10.53 -8.47
N ALA A 454 -32.15 -9.80 -8.31
CA ALA A 454 -31.31 -9.36 -9.43
C ALA A 454 -29.82 -9.62 -9.13
N GLY A 455 -29.09 -10.11 -10.14
CA GLY A 455 -27.66 -10.37 -10.02
C GLY A 455 -26.82 -9.09 -10.12
N THR A 456 -27.01 -8.32 -11.19
CA THR A 456 -26.37 -7.01 -11.38
C THR A 456 -27.36 -6.08 -12.05
N LEU A 457 -27.55 -4.89 -11.47
CA LEU A 457 -28.28 -3.79 -12.10
C LEU A 457 -27.27 -2.79 -12.67
N ARG A 458 -27.41 -2.41 -13.95
CA ARG A 458 -26.51 -1.47 -14.64
C ARG A 458 -27.31 -0.29 -15.18
N ALA A 459 -26.71 0.90 -15.14
CA ALA A 459 -27.30 2.14 -15.62
C ALA A 459 -28.66 2.48 -14.96
N ILE A 460 -28.74 2.31 -13.64
CA ILE A 460 -29.95 2.61 -12.86
C ILE A 460 -29.81 3.96 -12.13
N ASN A 461 -30.92 4.70 -12.05
CA ASN A 461 -31.10 5.72 -11.03
C ASN A 461 -31.91 5.10 -9.88
N ILE A 462 -31.51 5.33 -8.63
CA ILE A 462 -32.23 4.81 -7.47
C ILE A 462 -32.65 5.99 -6.60
N GLU A 463 -33.96 6.20 -6.46
CA GLU A 463 -34.54 7.32 -5.73
C GLU A 463 -35.23 6.83 -4.44
N GLY A 464 -35.01 7.52 -3.31
CA GLY A 464 -35.71 7.25 -2.04
C GLY A 464 -35.36 5.93 -1.36
N VAL A 465 -34.15 5.39 -1.57
CA VAL A 465 -33.76 4.05 -1.12
C VAL A 465 -32.97 4.02 0.19
N THR A 466 -33.11 2.93 0.95
CA THR A 466 -32.12 2.51 1.96
C THR A 466 -31.35 1.31 1.42
N ILE A 467 -30.03 1.45 1.23
CA ILE A 467 -29.16 0.36 0.77
C ILE A 467 -28.56 -0.35 2.01
N ARG A 468 -28.71 -1.67 2.10
CA ARG A 468 -28.14 -2.51 3.16
C ARG A 468 -27.27 -3.61 2.54
N GLY A 469 -26.03 -3.78 3.01
CA GLY A 469 -25.05 -4.76 2.49
C GLY A 469 -23.72 -4.70 3.24
N SER A 470 -22.78 -5.61 2.94
CA SER A 470 -21.49 -5.75 3.66
C SER A 470 -20.40 -4.79 3.18
N ALA A 471 -20.39 -4.40 1.90
CA ALA A 471 -19.44 -3.44 1.33
C ALA A 471 -20.01 -2.79 0.05
N GLY A 472 -19.58 -1.57 -0.26
CA GLY A 472 -19.91 -0.86 -1.51
C GLY A 472 -18.72 -0.05 -2.01
N TYR A 473 -18.54 -0.01 -3.33
CA TYR A 473 -17.52 0.79 -3.99
C TYR A 473 -18.18 2.02 -4.60
N PHE A 474 -17.88 3.19 -4.05
CA PHE A 474 -18.42 4.47 -4.51
C PHE A 474 -17.27 5.41 -4.85
N ASP A 475 -17.36 6.08 -5.99
CA ASP A 475 -16.37 7.08 -6.40
C ASP A 475 -16.70 8.45 -5.80
N THR A 476 -17.98 8.87 -5.87
CA THR A 476 -18.46 10.12 -5.26
C THR A 476 -19.89 10.00 -4.76
N LEU A 477 -20.16 10.58 -3.58
CA LEU A 477 -21.49 10.75 -3.00
C LEU A 477 -21.78 12.24 -2.79
N TYR A 478 -23.00 12.66 -3.14
CA TYR A 478 -23.47 14.05 -3.03
C TYR A 478 -24.69 14.11 -2.12
N SER A 479 -24.77 15.14 -1.28
CA SER A 479 -26.06 15.54 -0.74
C SER A 479 -26.86 16.29 -1.82
N ASP A 480 -28.17 16.03 -1.87
CA ASP A 480 -29.05 16.76 -2.78
C ASP A 480 -29.89 17.83 -2.08
N TYR A 481 -30.05 17.68 -0.76
CA TYR A 481 -30.78 18.62 0.07
C TYR A 481 -29.80 19.62 0.71
N MET A 482 -29.96 20.88 0.36
CA MET A 482 -29.23 21.97 0.98
C MET A 482 -29.99 22.49 2.23
N PRO A 483 -29.28 23.08 3.20
CA PRO A 483 -29.91 23.78 4.31
C PRO A 483 -30.90 24.86 3.84
N GLY A 484 -31.96 25.06 4.61
CA GLY A 484 -32.93 26.14 4.36
C GLY A 484 -32.31 27.53 4.57
N LEU A 485 -32.77 28.51 3.80
CA LEU A 485 -32.39 29.92 4.01
C LEU A 485 -32.81 30.39 5.42
N PRO A 486 -32.05 31.30 6.05
CA PRO A 486 -30.97 32.14 5.51
C PRO A 486 -29.56 31.53 5.61
N ALA A 487 -29.43 30.23 5.94
CA ALA A 487 -28.13 29.60 6.06
C ALA A 487 -27.41 29.51 4.69
N PRO A 488 -26.07 29.56 4.66
CA PRO A 488 -25.30 29.27 3.45
C PRO A 488 -25.65 27.88 2.92
N GLN A 489 -25.99 27.81 1.64
CA GLN A 489 -26.35 26.55 0.98
C GLN A 489 -25.08 25.88 0.46
N TYR A 490 -24.58 24.92 1.23
CA TYR A 490 -23.44 24.09 0.86
C TYR A 490 -23.92 22.67 0.55
N ARG A 491 -23.36 22.11 -0.52
CA ARG A 491 -23.46 20.70 -0.87
C ARG A 491 -22.29 19.95 -0.26
N GLU A 492 -22.59 18.87 0.45
CA GLU A 492 -21.61 17.92 0.93
C GLU A 492 -21.23 16.94 -0.18
N ILE A 493 -19.92 16.81 -0.42
CA ILE A 493 -19.36 15.95 -1.44
C ILE A 493 -18.34 15.04 -0.78
N LEU A 494 -18.61 13.72 -0.75
CA LEU A 494 -17.69 12.70 -0.26
C LEU A 494 -17.06 11.98 -1.45
N ARG A 495 -15.73 11.97 -1.54
CA ARG A 495 -14.94 11.26 -2.57
C ARG A 495 -14.03 10.23 -1.94
N MET A 496 -13.94 9.07 -2.58
CA MET A 496 -13.13 7.94 -2.15
C MET A 496 -12.45 7.30 -3.37
N GLY A 497 -11.31 7.84 -3.83
CA GLY A 497 -10.59 7.31 -5.00
C GLY A 497 -10.12 8.36 -6.01
N GLY A 498 -9.80 7.93 -7.23
CA GLY A 498 -9.45 8.83 -8.35
C GLY A 498 -8.14 9.60 -8.22
N GLY A 499 -7.24 9.23 -7.28
CA GLY A 499 -6.00 9.96 -6.99
C GLY A 499 -6.13 11.10 -5.96
N ASP A 500 -7.36 11.42 -5.55
CA ASP A 500 -7.70 12.46 -4.55
C ASP A 500 -7.67 11.94 -3.10
N GLY A 501 -7.55 10.62 -2.89
CA GLY A 501 -7.64 9.97 -1.58
C GLY A 501 -9.07 9.95 -1.03
N PHE A 502 -9.22 10.10 0.30
CA PHE A 502 -10.52 10.29 0.96
C PHE A 502 -10.73 11.79 1.21
N SER A 503 -11.84 12.36 0.73
CA SER A 503 -12.15 13.77 0.99
C SER A 503 -13.64 14.04 1.18
N LEU A 504 -13.94 14.94 2.13
CA LEU A 504 -15.27 15.50 2.36
C LEU A 504 -15.22 17.01 2.14
N LYS A 505 -16.06 17.54 1.25
CA LYS A 505 -16.04 18.95 0.85
C LYS A 505 -17.42 19.58 1.05
N ALA A 506 -17.46 20.81 1.54
CA ALA A 506 -18.65 21.66 1.57
C ALA A 506 -18.51 22.73 0.48
N LYS A 507 -19.32 22.64 -0.57
CA LYS A 507 -19.21 23.50 -1.75
C LYS A 507 -20.54 24.11 -2.13
N ARG A 508 -20.55 25.41 -2.43
CA ARG A 508 -21.73 26.06 -3.01
C ARG A 508 -21.75 25.82 -4.51
N ASP A 509 -22.93 25.53 -5.06
CA ASP A 509 -23.09 25.22 -6.49
C ASP A 509 -22.66 26.41 -7.40
N THR A 510 -22.79 27.65 -6.90
CA THR A 510 -22.38 28.87 -7.63
C THR A 510 -20.88 29.18 -7.53
N SER A 511 -20.14 28.49 -6.66
CA SER A 511 -18.73 28.76 -6.38
C SER A 511 -17.84 27.77 -7.14
N LEU A 512 -16.65 28.21 -7.57
CA LEU A 512 -15.72 27.31 -8.30
C LEU A 512 -15.06 26.31 -7.34
N TYR A 513 -14.68 26.78 -6.15
CA TYR A 513 -13.97 26.01 -5.12
C TYR A 513 -14.86 25.74 -3.90
N PRO A 514 -14.57 24.69 -3.10
CA PRO A 514 -15.28 24.47 -1.84
C PRO A 514 -14.97 25.57 -0.82
N ALA A 515 -15.88 25.82 0.12
CA ALA A 515 -15.63 26.70 1.26
C ALA A 515 -14.78 26.02 2.33
N MET A 516 -14.92 24.69 2.44
CA MET A 516 -14.21 23.87 3.41
C MET A 516 -13.97 22.46 2.87
N GLN A 517 -12.86 21.85 3.28
CA GLN A 517 -12.59 20.44 3.01
C GLN A 517 -11.90 19.72 4.17
N VAL A 518 -12.17 18.43 4.28
CA VAL A 518 -11.44 17.45 5.08
C VAL A 518 -10.81 16.44 4.14
N ARG A 519 -9.52 16.16 4.26
CA ARG A 519 -8.79 15.24 3.37
C ARG A 519 -7.89 14.29 4.14
N LEU A 520 -7.82 13.05 3.66
CA LEU A 520 -6.82 12.05 3.99
C LEU A 520 -6.17 11.63 2.68
N ASN A 521 -4.95 12.11 2.43
CA ASN A 521 -4.26 11.91 1.15
C ASN A 521 -2.92 11.19 1.36
N THR A 522 -2.59 10.29 0.43
CA THR A 522 -1.32 9.59 0.34
C THR A 522 -0.36 10.20 -0.70
N ASN A 523 -0.83 11.17 -1.49
CA ASN A 523 -0.08 11.81 -2.57
C ASN A 523 0.39 13.22 -2.16
N GLY A 524 1.64 13.35 -1.75
CA GLY A 524 2.37 14.63 -1.60
C GLY A 524 2.11 15.41 -0.31
N ASP A 525 0.85 15.56 0.11
CA ASP A 525 0.46 16.18 1.39
C ASP A 525 0.23 15.06 2.40
N LEU A 526 1.31 14.62 3.04
CA LEU A 526 1.33 13.42 3.87
C LEU A 526 0.45 13.63 5.11
N GLY A 527 -0.83 13.22 5.09
CA GLY A 527 -1.65 13.08 6.31
C GLY A 527 -3.11 13.56 6.26
N LEU A 528 -3.62 14.03 7.41
CA LEU A 528 -4.99 14.52 7.63
C LEU A 528 -5.01 16.05 7.55
N ALA A 529 -5.92 16.64 6.79
CA ALA A 529 -6.08 18.09 6.67
C ALA A 529 -7.55 18.52 6.83
N ILE A 530 -7.78 19.59 7.60
CA ILE A 530 -9.05 20.33 7.70
C ILE A 530 -8.74 21.78 7.29
N GLU A 531 -9.36 22.25 6.21
CA GLU A 531 -8.93 23.48 5.54
C GLU A 531 -10.13 24.35 5.17
N ALA A 532 -10.09 25.63 5.55
CA ALA A 532 -10.95 26.65 4.96
C ALA A 532 -10.34 27.17 3.66
N ILE A 533 -11.18 27.31 2.63
CA ILE A 533 -10.74 27.66 1.27
C ILE A 533 -11.51 28.87 0.80
N ASN A 534 -10.81 29.79 0.14
CA ASN A 534 -11.46 30.87 -0.56
C ASN A 534 -12.23 30.32 -1.77
N GLU A 535 -13.56 30.43 -1.72
CA GLU A 535 -14.47 29.88 -2.73
C GLU A 535 -14.24 30.40 -4.16
N ASN A 536 -13.58 31.57 -4.31
CA ASN A 536 -13.31 32.19 -5.60
C ASN A 536 -11.91 31.86 -6.14
N THR A 537 -10.89 31.83 -5.27
CA THR A 537 -9.49 31.68 -5.69
C THR A 537 -8.92 30.28 -5.48
N GLY A 538 -9.57 29.45 -4.65
CA GLY A 538 -9.08 28.13 -4.27
C GLY A 538 -7.91 28.17 -3.28
N ALA A 539 -7.48 29.37 -2.86
CA ALA A 539 -6.41 29.53 -1.89
C ALA A 539 -6.87 29.01 -0.51
N VAL A 540 -6.05 28.12 0.06
CA VAL A 540 -6.21 27.67 1.45
C VAL A 540 -5.91 28.85 2.37
N ASN A 541 -6.77 29.09 3.36
CA ASN A 541 -6.53 30.12 4.36
C ASN A 541 -5.56 29.58 5.43
N PRO A 542 -4.30 30.05 5.48
CA PRO A 542 -3.30 29.50 6.40
C PRO A 542 -3.66 29.67 7.88
N ASP A 543 -4.49 30.67 8.21
CA ASP A 543 -4.92 30.96 9.58
C ASP A 543 -6.08 30.05 10.05
N LYS A 544 -6.67 29.26 9.14
CA LYS A 544 -7.84 28.41 9.37
C LYS A 544 -7.61 26.99 8.85
N VAL A 545 -6.48 26.41 9.23
CA VAL A 545 -6.02 25.08 8.81
C VAL A 545 -5.58 24.26 10.01
N ILE A 546 -5.91 22.97 10.00
CA ILE A 546 -5.34 21.96 10.90
C ILE A 546 -4.81 20.84 10.02
N ARG A 547 -3.52 20.53 10.12
CA ARG A 547 -2.91 19.39 9.43
C ARG A 547 -2.12 18.53 10.38
N LEU A 548 -2.22 17.22 10.21
CA LEU A 548 -1.39 16.25 10.88
C LEU A 548 -0.61 15.49 9.83
N SER A 549 0.72 15.64 9.87
CA SER A 549 1.63 14.94 8.99
C SER A 549 2.49 13.91 9.72
N PRO A 550 2.69 12.70 9.18
CA PRO A 550 3.66 11.74 9.71
C PRO A 550 5.12 12.18 9.54
N PHE A 551 5.39 13.21 8.71
CA PHE A 551 6.75 13.68 8.41
C PHE A 551 7.04 15.07 9.00
N ALA A 552 6.04 15.95 9.05
CA ALA A 552 6.17 17.32 9.57
C ALA A 552 5.51 17.54 10.95
N GLY A 553 4.87 16.51 11.54
CA GLY A 553 4.14 16.63 12.80
C GLY A 553 2.78 17.33 12.64
N ALA A 554 2.26 17.90 13.73
CA ALA A 554 1.00 18.64 13.70
C ALA A 554 1.25 20.11 13.34
N GLU A 555 0.75 20.54 12.18
CA GLU A 555 0.57 21.95 11.84
C GLU A 555 -0.80 22.38 12.40
N VAL A 556 -0.76 22.94 13.59
CA VAL A 556 -1.85 23.73 14.16
C VAL A 556 -1.64 25.19 13.73
N PRO A 557 -2.70 26.01 13.59
CA PRO A 557 -2.55 27.36 13.05
C PRO A 557 -1.45 28.10 13.78
N LEU A 558 -0.56 28.72 13.01
CA LEU A 558 0.56 29.51 13.47
C LEU A 558 0.04 30.50 14.52
N VAL A 559 0.60 30.47 15.75
CA VAL A 559 0.16 31.35 16.84
C VAL A 559 0.73 32.75 16.62
N TYR A 560 0.30 33.39 15.53
CA TYR A 560 0.55 34.79 15.22
C TYR A 560 -0.81 35.47 15.09
N SER A 561 -1.30 35.95 16.22
CA SER A 561 -2.46 36.81 16.28
C SER A 561 -1.97 38.26 16.39
N THR A 562 -2.50 39.15 15.55
CA THR A 562 -2.35 40.61 15.73
C THR A 562 -3.32 41.16 16.79
N ALA A 563 -4.03 40.28 17.50
CA ALA A 563 -4.94 40.56 18.61
C ALA A 563 -4.70 39.60 19.80
N TRP A 564 -5.47 39.77 20.88
CA TRP A 564 -5.40 38.99 22.12
C TRP A 564 -5.34 37.47 21.89
N LEU A 565 -4.27 36.85 22.35
CA LEU A 565 -4.12 35.40 22.46
C LEU A 565 -4.73 34.95 23.79
N SER A 566 -5.75 34.09 23.76
CA SER A 566 -6.25 33.40 24.94
C SER A 566 -6.00 31.90 24.79
N LEU A 567 -5.05 31.38 25.55
CA LEU A 567 -5.02 29.95 25.87
C LEU A 567 -6.08 29.73 26.94
N GLY A 568 -7.28 29.36 26.50
CA GLY A 568 -8.38 29.05 27.41
C GLY A 568 -8.07 27.79 28.21
N CYS A 569 -7.87 27.98 29.52
CA CYS A 569 -7.94 26.90 30.49
C CYS A 569 -9.37 26.76 31.01
N SER A 570 -9.71 25.62 31.61
CA SER A 570 -10.94 25.51 32.41
C SER A 570 -10.91 26.54 33.55
N SER A 571 -12.01 26.69 34.29
CA SER A 571 -12.10 27.61 35.44
C SER A 571 -11.00 27.43 36.51
N GLY A 572 -10.21 26.34 36.44
CA GLY A 572 -9.05 26.09 37.30
C GLY A 572 -7.67 26.23 36.63
N GLY A 573 -7.51 26.83 35.45
CA GLY A 573 -6.15 27.16 34.96
C GLY A 573 -5.38 26.05 34.23
N LYS A 574 -5.90 24.82 34.16
CA LYS A 574 -5.09 23.64 33.77
C LYS A 574 -5.15 23.32 32.28
N VAL A 575 -3.99 22.97 31.72
CA VAL A 575 -3.80 22.41 30.39
C VAL A 575 -3.11 21.04 30.57
N ALA A 576 -3.58 20.00 29.86
CA ALA A 576 -3.11 18.63 30.07
C ALA A 576 -1.80 18.37 29.31
N SER A 577 -0.82 17.72 29.95
CA SER A 577 0.40 17.24 29.31
C SER A 577 0.47 15.71 29.40
N ILE A 578 0.99 15.06 28.36
CA ILE A 578 1.26 13.62 28.39
C ILE A 578 2.64 13.42 29.02
N VAL A 579 2.68 12.70 30.14
CA VAL A 579 3.93 12.35 30.82
C VAL A 579 4.60 11.20 30.06
N TYR A 580 5.72 11.47 29.41
CA TYR A 580 6.44 10.47 28.59
C TYR A 580 7.19 9.40 29.42
N THR A 581 7.15 9.48 30.76
CA THR A 581 7.90 8.58 31.65
C THR A 581 7.10 7.39 32.20
N SER A 582 5.78 7.30 31.97
CA SER A 582 5.00 6.11 32.37
C SER A 582 4.93 5.11 31.21
N TRP A 583 5.98 4.32 31.04
CA TRP A 583 6.11 3.30 29.98
C TRP A 583 5.02 2.21 30.00
N ASP A 584 4.20 2.12 31.05
CA ASP A 584 3.16 1.09 31.18
C ASP A 584 1.72 1.62 31.11
N THR A 585 1.48 2.93 31.00
CA THR A 585 0.13 3.47 30.69
C THR A 585 0.18 4.97 30.39
N PRO A 586 -0.37 5.45 29.26
CA PRO A 586 -0.51 6.87 28.99
C PRO A 586 -1.65 7.45 29.85
N THR A 587 -1.32 7.94 31.03
CA THR A 587 -2.24 8.74 31.85
C THR A 587 -2.07 10.22 31.54
N LEU A 588 -3.18 10.89 31.20
CA LEU A 588 -3.23 12.36 31.14
C LEU A 588 -2.98 12.91 32.54
N VAL A 589 -1.94 13.72 32.69
CA VAL A 589 -1.68 14.44 33.94
C VAL A 589 -1.85 15.93 33.66
N TYR A 590 -2.71 16.56 34.45
CA TYR A 590 -2.79 18.01 34.48
C TYR A 590 -1.63 18.53 35.33
N ALA A 591 -0.66 19.17 34.70
CA ALA A 591 0.55 19.68 35.33
C ALA A 591 0.80 21.12 34.89
N ASP A 592 1.51 21.87 35.73
CA ASP A 592 1.95 23.22 35.38
C ASP A 592 2.95 23.15 34.24
N HIS A 593 2.75 24.00 33.22
CA HIS A 593 3.69 24.07 32.10
C HIS A 593 5.00 24.71 32.53
N VAL A 594 6.09 23.93 32.46
CA VAL A 594 7.45 24.45 32.58
C VAL A 594 7.95 24.78 31.18
N ALA A 595 8.06 26.06 30.85
CA ALA A 595 8.77 26.47 29.65
C ALA A 595 10.27 26.15 29.81
N LYS A 596 10.81 25.29 28.94
CA LYS A 596 12.24 24.93 28.96
C LYS A 596 13.14 26.16 28.76
N SER A 597 12.71 27.11 27.94
CA SER A 597 13.41 28.36 27.67
C SER A 597 12.45 29.38 27.07
N PHE A 598 12.61 30.65 27.44
CA PHE A 598 12.05 31.79 26.72
C PHE A 598 13.16 32.40 25.84
N THR A 599 13.13 32.13 24.54
CA THR A 599 14.13 32.65 23.60
C THR A 599 13.49 33.71 22.72
N GLN A 600 13.95 34.95 22.85
CA GLN A 600 13.57 36.00 21.91
C GLN A 600 14.46 35.90 20.67
N MET A 601 13.85 35.79 19.48
CA MET A 601 14.57 35.98 18.23
C MET A 601 14.88 37.48 18.08
N SER A 602 16.14 37.85 18.28
CA SER A 602 16.62 39.23 18.17
C SER A 602 17.85 39.25 17.28
N SER A 603 17.80 39.96 16.16
CA SER A 603 18.94 40.17 15.27
C SER A 603 19.10 41.66 14.95
N ALA A 604 20.33 42.14 14.85
CA ALA A 604 20.60 43.50 14.38
C ALA A 604 20.12 43.71 12.93
N LEU A 605 19.98 42.63 12.14
CA LEU A 605 19.47 42.68 10.77
C LEU A 605 17.98 43.01 10.66
N ILE A 606 17.21 42.81 11.74
CA ILE A 606 15.76 43.08 11.80
C ILE A 606 15.41 44.27 12.69
N LYS A 607 16.42 44.98 13.20
CA LYS A 607 16.27 46.18 14.05
C LYS A 607 16.79 47.40 13.31
N GLN A 608 16.17 48.54 13.52
CA GLN A 608 16.57 49.84 12.94
C GLN A 608 16.78 50.86 14.06
N ASP A 609 17.57 51.91 13.82
CA ASP A 609 17.82 53.02 14.75
C ASP A 609 18.31 52.56 16.13
N ILE A 610 19.32 51.68 16.14
CA ILE A 610 19.86 51.07 17.35
C ILE A 610 20.79 52.05 18.07
N GLU A 611 20.39 52.52 19.25
CA GLU A 611 21.22 53.30 20.18
C GLU A 611 21.39 52.61 21.53
N LYS A 612 22.42 53.00 22.30
CA LYS A 612 22.59 52.53 23.68
C LYS A 612 21.60 53.24 24.59
N PHE A 613 21.14 52.56 25.64
CA PHE A 613 20.27 53.17 26.64
C PHE A 613 20.84 54.48 27.19
N THR A 614 22.14 54.54 27.52
CA THR A 614 22.82 55.74 28.05
C THR A 614 22.75 56.95 27.12
N ASP A 615 22.58 56.70 25.83
CA ASP A 615 22.61 57.74 24.80
C ASP A 615 21.17 58.13 24.37
N SER A 616 20.18 57.34 24.80
CA SER A 616 18.77 57.49 24.44
C SER A 616 18.06 58.61 25.20
N ASP A 617 16.98 59.12 24.61
CA ASP A 617 16.07 60.06 25.30
C ASP A 617 15.41 59.45 26.55
N MET A 618 15.35 58.11 26.63
CA MET A 618 14.79 57.41 27.80
C MET A 618 15.69 57.56 29.03
N ALA A 619 17.01 57.49 28.88
CA ALA A 619 17.97 57.71 29.98
C ALA A 619 18.00 59.16 30.48
N LYS A 620 17.51 60.12 29.69
CA LYS A 620 17.32 61.51 30.14
C LYS A 620 16.08 61.68 31.02
N ARG A 621 15.11 60.77 30.91
CA ARG A 621 13.82 60.83 31.63
C ARG A 621 13.83 60.00 32.90
N TYR A 622 14.52 58.85 32.90
CA TYR A 622 14.54 57.92 34.02
C TYR A 622 15.92 57.28 34.20
N SER A 623 16.40 57.23 35.43
CA SER A 623 17.44 56.27 35.82
C SER A 623 16.82 54.90 36.12
N ALA A 624 17.55 53.81 35.91
CA ALA A 624 17.03 52.49 36.27
C ALA A 624 16.85 52.33 37.79
N LYS A 625 17.63 53.09 38.59
CA LYS A 625 17.43 53.22 40.05
C LYS A 625 16.08 53.82 40.41
N GLU A 626 15.70 54.93 39.80
CA GLU A 626 14.37 55.54 40.02
C GLU A 626 13.26 54.61 39.55
N MET A 627 13.44 53.94 38.41
CA MET A 627 12.47 53.00 37.86
C MET A 627 12.20 51.82 38.81
N ILE A 628 13.23 51.28 39.48
CA ILE A 628 13.04 50.17 40.42
C ILE A 628 12.51 50.65 41.77
N ASN A 629 12.96 51.81 42.24
CA ASN A 629 12.51 52.35 43.53
C ASN A 629 11.04 52.80 43.51
N THR A 630 10.46 53.02 42.34
CA THR A 630 9.03 53.33 42.18
C THR A 630 8.13 52.10 42.12
N VAL A 631 8.71 50.90 42.03
CA VAL A 631 7.98 49.64 41.87
C VAL A 631 7.97 48.86 43.18
N GLU A 632 6.78 48.54 43.68
CA GLU A 632 6.62 47.67 44.83
C GLU A 632 6.38 46.21 44.40
N VAL A 633 6.79 45.27 45.27
CA VAL A 633 6.49 43.84 45.14
C VAL A 633 5.38 43.49 46.11
N PHE A 634 4.36 42.81 45.63
CA PHE A 634 3.17 42.50 46.40
C PHE A 634 3.06 41.01 46.71
N ASN A 635 2.38 40.71 47.82
CA ASN A 635 1.91 39.38 48.17
C ASN A 635 0.39 39.34 47.98
N TYR A 636 -0.09 38.59 47.00
CA TYR A 636 -1.50 38.58 46.61
C TYR A 636 -2.06 37.15 46.48
N ARG A 637 -3.39 37.05 46.40
CA ARG A 637 -4.12 35.82 46.04
C ARG A 637 -4.98 36.14 44.82
N LEU A 638 -5.11 35.18 43.90
CA LEU A 638 -6.05 35.34 42.78
C LEU A 638 -7.47 35.17 43.32
N ARG A 639 -8.35 36.08 42.93
CA ARG A 639 -9.76 36.04 43.33
C ARG A 639 -10.43 34.72 42.90
N GLN A 640 -10.10 34.25 41.71
CA GLN A 640 -10.58 32.98 41.15
C GLN A 640 -10.12 31.75 41.97
N ASP A 641 -8.88 31.76 42.48
CA ASP A 641 -8.37 30.66 43.34
C ASP A 641 -9.17 30.60 44.66
N VAL A 642 -9.56 31.75 45.21
CA VAL A 642 -10.38 31.82 46.43
C VAL A 642 -11.84 31.43 46.17
N GLU A 643 -12.42 31.89 45.07
CA GLU A 643 -13.83 31.62 44.71
C GLU A 643 -14.03 30.16 44.25
N SER A 644 -13.05 29.54 43.58
CA SER A 644 -13.11 28.14 43.14
C SER A 644 -12.88 27.12 44.26
N ALA A 645 -12.27 27.52 45.38
CA ALA A 645 -12.09 26.67 46.54
C ALA A 645 -13.39 26.44 47.34
N PHE A 646 -14.45 27.21 47.08
CA PHE A 646 -15.73 27.15 47.80
C PHE A 646 -16.95 27.15 46.87
N ASN A 647 -16.98 26.25 45.89
CA ASN A 647 -18.19 25.94 45.11
C ASN A 647 -18.88 24.66 45.61
N GLU A 648 -20.16 24.46 45.29
CA GLU A 648 -21.01 23.38 45.85
C GLU A 648 -20.47 21.94 45.64
N GLU A 649 -19.46 21.77 44.78
CA GLU A 649 -18.87 20.47 44.38
C GLU A 649 -17.41 20.24 44.85
N SER A 650 -16.76 21.19 45.54
CA SER A 650 -15.34 21.08 45.94
C SER A 650 -15.12 21.37 47.42
N THR A 651 -14.44 20.46 48.14
CA THR A 651 -14.09 20.59 49.56
C THR A 651 -12.82 21.41 49.83
N GLY A 652 -12.25 22.07 48.81
CA GLY A 652 -11.07 22.95 48.99
C GLY A 652 -9.73 22.24 49.22
N ASP A 653 -9.69 20.90 49.14
CA ASP A 653 -8.52 20.08 49.49
C ASP A 653 -7.30 20.23 48.54
N TYR A 654 -7.48 20.87 47.38
CA TYR A 654 -6.45 20.95 46.32
C TYR A 654 -6.02 22.38 45.94
N VAL A 655 -6.40 23.41 46.71
CA VAL A 655 -6.04 24.80 46.42
C VAL A 655 -5.07 25.32 47.47
N SER A 656 -3.86 25.70 47.07
CA SER A 656 -2.91 26.38 47.97
C SER A 656 -3.47 27.76 48.31
N PHE A 657 -3.66 28.01 49.61
CA PHE A 657 -4.09 29.30 50.16
C PHE A 657 -2.92 30.28 50.38
N ASP A 658 -1.72 29.92 49.97
CA ASP A 658 -0.55 30.76 50.16
C ASP A 658 -0.61 31.98 49.25
N LYS A 659 -0.14 33.12 49.78
CA LYS A 659 0.01 34.32 48.96
C LYS A 659 1.14 34.09 47.96
N LYS A 660 0.90 34.47 46.72
CA LYS A 660 1.90 34.49 45.64
C LYS A 660 2.61 35.84 45.66
N ILE A 661 3.91 35.83 45.38
CA ILE A 661 4.71 37.04 45.20
C ILE A 661 4.60 37.48 43.74
N GLY A 662 4.41 38.77 43.49
CA GLY A 662 4.54 39.33 42.15
C GLY A 662 4.14 40.80 42.07
N PHE A 663 4.00 41.28 40.84
CA PHE A 663 3.62 42.66 40.56
C PHE A 663 2.13 42.78 40.23
N ILE A 664 1.58 43.98 40.41
CA ILE A 664 0.21 44.33 40.02
C ILE A 664 0.32 45.26 38.82
N ALA A 665 -0.16 44.83 37.65
CA ALA A 665 0.02 45.55 36.39
C ALA A 665 -0.51 46.99 36.45
N GLU A 666 -1.62 47.26 37.14
CA GLU A 666 -2.18 48.62 37.22
C GLU A 666 -1.33 49.59 38.05
N LEU A 667 -0.45 49.06 38.91
CA LEU A 667 0.45 49.84 39.76
C LEU A 667 1.86 49.97 39.16
N LEU A 668 2.13 49.33 38.03
CA LEU A 668 3.41 49.44 37.33
C LEU A 668 3.45 50.69 36.43
N PRO A 669 4.61 51.36 36.33
CA PRO A 669 4.82 52.41 35.35
C PRO A 669 4.64 51.87 33.91
N PRO A 670 4.17 52.70 32.96
CA PRO A 670 3.99 52.31 31.55
C PRO A 670 5.21 51.62 30.92
N GLU A 671 6.41 52.01 31.32
CA GLU A 671 7.69 51.50 30.84
C GLU A 671 7.94 50.03 31.20
N LEU A 672 7.17 49.47 32.15
CA LEU A 672 7.22 48.06 32.57
C LEU A 672 5.99 47.24 32.12
N ARG A 673 5.06 47.86 31.40
CA ARG A 673 3.80 47.24 30.96
C ARG A 673 3.84 46.85 29.49
N SER A 674 2.95 45.93 29.13
CA SER A 674 2.60 45.65 27.74
C SER A 674 2.03 46.89 27.06
N ASP A 675 2.01 46.91 25.74
CA ASP A 675 1.61 48.10 24.96
C ASP A 675 0.12 48.47 25.15
N ASP A 676 -0.72 47.49 25.52
CA ASP A 676 -2.12 47.69 25.93
C ASP A 676 -2.27 48.17 27.38
N MET A 677 -1.18 48.24 28.15
CA MET A 677 -1.11 48.59 29.57
C MET A 677 -1.83 47.63 30.54
N MET A 678 -2.28 46.47 30.06
CA MET A 678 -3.09 45.53 30.84
C MET A 678 -2.28 44.44 31.53
N ALA A 679 -1.02 44.24 31.13
CA ALA A 679 -0.12 43.26 31.71
C ALA A 679 1.27 43.86 31.95
N MET A 680 2.07 43.16 32.74
CA MET A 680 3.48 43.43 32.88
C MET A 680 4.24 42.81 31.70
N ASP A 681 5.19 43.55 31.15
CA ASP A 681 6.10 43.03 30.13
C ASP A 681 7.35 42.46 30.82
N MET A 682 7.49 41.13 30.77
CA MET A 682 8.60 40.43 31.40
C MET A 682 9.96 40.82 30.79
N GLN A 683 10.02 41.10 29.49
CA GLN A 683 11.27 41.48 28.82
C GLN A 683 11.68 42.89 29.22
N LYS A 684 10.75 43.86 29.20
CA LYS A 684 11.02 45.23 29.68
C LYS A 684 11.51 45.20 31.12
N THR A 685 10.86 44.39 31.98
CA THR A 685 11.25 44.24 33.40
C THR A 685 12.67 43.70 33.57
N ILE A 686 13.04 42.63 32.84
CA ILE A 686 14.40 42.08 32.88
C ILE A 686 15.43 43.10 32.39
N MET A 687 15.11 43.87 31.35
CA MET A 687 16.01 44.90 30.82
C MET A 687 16.28 46.01 31.83
N TRP A 688 15.25 46.49 32.53
CA TRP A 688 15.41 47.50 33.59
C TRP A 688 16.20 46.99 34.79
N LEU A 689 15.96 45.74 35.22
CA LEU A 689 16.76 45.09 36.26
C LEU A 689 18.24 44.98 35.85
N TRP A 690 18.51 44.62 34.60
CA TRP A 690 19.88 44.56 34.06
C TRP A 690 20.55 45.94 34.06
N GLN A 691 19.84 46.99 33.64
CA GLN A 691 20.37 48.35 33.62
C GLN A 691 20.64 48.88 35.03
N TYR A 692 19.77 48.60 36.00
CA TYR A 692 20.01 48.94 37.41
C TYR A 692 21.24 48.26 37.98
N ALA A 693 21.44 46.96 37.68
CA ALA A 693 22.64 46.25 38.12
C ALA A 693 23.91 46.94 37.59
N ARG A 694 23.89 47.44 36.35
CA ARG A 694 25.00 48.22 35.79
C ARG A 694 25.22 49.55 36.50
N GLU A 695 24.16 50.32 36.74
CA GLU A 695 24.24 51.62 37.44
C GLU A 695 24.70 51.48 38.90
N ASN A 696 24.32 50.38 39.57
CA ASN A 696 24.80 50.06 40.91
C ASN A 696 26.28 49.68 40.93
N GLU A 697 26.73 48.86 39.98
CA GLU A 697 28.13 48.45 39.88
C GLU A 697 29.04 49.66 39.56
N GLU A 698 28.59 50.59 38.72
CA GLU A 698 29.29 51.84 38.42
C GLU A 698 29.38 52.75 39.65
N GLU A 699 28.29 52.92 40.41
CA GLU A 699 28.30 53.70 41.64
C GLU A 699 29.18 53.04 42.73
N LYS A 700 29.10 51.72 42.88
CA LYS A 700 29.94 50.98 43.83
C LYS A 700 31.43 51.23 43.55
N LYS A 701 31.86 51.15 42.29
CA LYS A 701 33.25 51.46 41.90
C LYS A 701 33.63 52.91 42.18
N ALA A 702 32.70 53.84 41.96
CA ALA A 702 32.94 55.25 42.27
C ALA A 702 33.09 55.50 43.79
N LEU A 703 32.27 54.82 44.61
CA LEU A 703 32.36 54.85 46.07
C LEU A 703 33.64 54.21 46.59
N GLU A 704 34.01 53.02 46.10
CA GLU A 704 35.27 52.35 46.44
C GLU A 704 36.48 53.25 46.16
N LYS A 705 36.52 53.88 44.97
CA LYS A 705 37.56 54.84 44.63
C LYS A 705 37.61 56.01 45.62
N ARG A 706 36.44 56.59 45.95
CA ARG A 706 36.37 57.72 46.89
C ARG A 706 36.79 57.33 48.30
N VAL A 707 36.51 56.09 48.73
CA VAL A 707 37.00 55.54 50.00
C VAL A 707 38.52 55.42 49.96
N THR A 708 39.10 54.86 48.90
CA THR A 708 40.56 54.77 48.73
C THR A 708 41.23 56.15 48.75
N ASP A 709 40.67 57.13 48.02
CA ASP A 709 41.18 58.50 48.01
C ASP A 709 41.16 59.12 49.43
N LEU A 710 40.11 58.84 50.22
CA LEU A 710 40.00 59.30 51.62
C LEU A 710 40.99 58.58 52.55
N GLU A 711 41.20 57.27 52.37
CA GLU A 711 42.20 56.50 53.13
C GLU A 711 43.60 57.05 52.89
N GLU A 712 43.96 57.37 51.64
CA GLU A 712 45.24 58.00 51.30
C GLU A 712 45.40 59.37 51.97
N MET A 713 44.35 60.19 51.98
CA MET A 713 44.36 61.50 52.65
C MET A 713 44.54 61.38 54.18
N VAL A 714 43.88 60.39 54.80
CA VAL A 714 44.00 60.13 56.25
C VAL A 714 45.41 59.65 56.59
N HIS A 715 45.97 58.72 55.81
CA HIS A 715 47.36 58.27 55.99
C HIS A 715 48.36 59.42 55.85
N ALA A 716 48.14 60.35 54.92
CA ALA A 716 48.98 61.53 54.75
C ALA A 716 48.90 62.52 55.94
N LEU A 717 47.76 62.58 56.63
CA LEU A 717 47.58 63.41 57.83
C LEU A 717 48.23 62.78 59.07
N ILE A 718 48.07 61.47 59.27
CA ILE A 718 48.69 60.74 60.40
C ILE A 718 50.22 60.82 60.34
N ASN A 719 50.81 60.70 59.14
CA ASN A 719 52.26 60.81 58.96
C ASN A 719 52.81 62.23 59.22
N LYS A 720 51.96 63.27 59.22
CA LYS A 720 52.37 64.65 59.56
C LYS A 720 52.39 64.94 61.07
N GLU A 721 51.65 64.18 61.88
CA GLU A 721 51.64 64.35 63.34
C GLU A 721 52.70 63.49 64.06
N GLY A 722 53.32 62.52 63.38
CA GLY A 722 54.42 61.70 63.92
C GLY A 722 55.82 62.34 63.84
N ASP A 723 55.96 63.43 63.09
CA ASP A 723 57.23 64.17 62.87
C ASP A 723 57.27 65.54 63.60
N ALA A 724 56.33 65.79 64.53
CA ALA A 724 56.31 66.92 65.46
C ALA A 724 56.43 66.42 66.90
#